data_AF-A0A0C9QYA1-F1
#
_entry.id   AF-A0A0C9QYA1-F1
#
_cell.length_a   1.000
_cell.length_b   1.000
_cell.length_c   1.000
_cell.angle_alpha   90.00
_cell.angle_beta   90.00
_cell.angle_gamma   90.00
#
_symmetry.space_group_name_H-M   'P 1'
#
loop_
_entity.id
_entity.type
_entity.pdbx_description
1 polymer ?
#
loop_
_entity_poly.entity_id
_entity_poly.type
_entity_poly.pdbx_seq_one_letter_code
_entity_poly.pdbx_strand_id
1 'polypeptide(L)'
;LECCGKKFQDILKVWRDANESDENVDAVQEILLPRKSKHFACILDLLRCYLRIFPEYIRSNDLEELKEHSQALLTSLNDLEDVSEEELKFMKLQAIQIIQLLNPKIFEPREQFLANTLLFLLPLQEDSSDKIKFEGTQTIKSLLQASKIFEKCEDQIDIWLNSLNLLKNSEERTEVSQWLVKIIPKAAKHAVKYQGLIENVEKAAENTDADVVRTEKPPKIETNLNKSTKPTASIPAILCASFDNLKKHWNETAGKFIGFITVLTLHCQVSPNTLIEMSKDIPGRQLEYLNSWRVGETPMPLKKILSKNIVGRFSKHLLTSEVIEFDRILSNEDGSISNYEFMNLVRMTVFYLTQFIQRGELTEKRLDQYKQVIIKLFDFNKCSSKEKYDSNSVIECTRYILIHPILLNSFNPVAKIQDNTAKIVTIGLVEIFEKIVDINEESDIQDLLVPFKNKLMSLLKVVLRKCAGGWALRTTHCLLKYISILQLKSSDLQEILKSLTNLPREGFLTEDKKTLSIWGQVVPRLMELLSEKKNLEMIAQLSKETQMVHKVFIYFTHLKCTRLNIESWENSLYKFLNAFPHLIAVVDLKTFNSLLENELGESTIRLICFLTERNPKLIPPFTKHVSSDKILIGHPKLIFGVLSSNLTYKWSSEFLSKINQQYEQNIIEFFLFSEKSQDWLNQNVDAVTYLINACFSLEVCEGISRKSLSSGDK
;
A
#
# COMPACT_ATOMS: atom_id res chain seq x y z
N LEU A 1 -21.59 32.94 18.47
CA LEU A 1 -21.92 32.54 17.08
C LEU A 1 -22.69 33.65 16.37
N GLU A 2 -23.80 34.17 16.92
CA GLU A 2 -24.52 35.33 16.35
C GLU A 2 -23.67 36.61 16.22
N CYS A 3 -22.86 36.96 17.24
CA CYS A 3 -21.90 38.09 17.15
C CYS A 3 -20.90 37.96 16.00
N CYS A 4 -20.57 36.72 15.61
CA CYS A 4 -19.64 36.49 14.52
C CYS A 4 -20.33 36.83 13.19
N GLY A 5 -21.56 36.36 12.94
CA GLY A 5 -22.27 36.63 11.68
C GLY A 5 -22.54 38.11 11.42
N LYS A 6 -22.87 38.86 12.47
CA LYS A 6 -23.05 40.31 12.37
C LYS A 6 -21.79 41.01 11.87
N LYS A 7 -20.61 40.64 12.40
CA LYS A 7 -19.31 41.15 11.92
C LYS A 7 -19.03 40.79 10.46
N PHE A 8 -19.46 39.62 9.99
CA PHE A 8 -19.24 39.23 8.59
C PHE A 8 -20.12 40.06 7.63
N GLN A 9 -21.38 40.32 8.00
CA GLN A 9 -22.25 41.25 7.28
C GLN A 9 -21.72 42.69 7.31
N ASP A 10 -21.20 43.14 8.46
CA ASP A 10 -20.58 44.46 8.59
C ASP A 10 -19.38 44.62 7.64
N ILE A 11 -18.55 43.58 7.47
CA ILE A 11 -17.40 43.61 6.53
C ILE A 11 -17.86 43.74 5.07
N LEU A 12 -18.92 43.05 4.67
CA LEU A 12 -19.49 43.16 3.32
C LEU A 12 -20.21 44.49 3.09
N LYS A 13 -20.78 45.06 4.14
CA LYS A 13 -21.32 46.42 4.11
C LYS A 13 -20.20 47.44 3.88
N VAL A 14 -19.06 47.31 4.57
CA VAL A 14 -17.88 48.14 4.35
C VAL A 14 -17.34 48.01 2.92
N TRP A 15 -17.38 46.81 2.32
CA TRP A 15 -17.05 46.63 0.90
C TRP A 15 -17.96 47.46 -0.02
N ARG A 16 -19.27 47.44 0.24
CA ARG A 16 -20.25 48.20 -0.54
C ARG A 16 -20.04 49.70 -0.38
N ASP A 17 -19.94 50.18 0.85
CA ASP A 17 -19.75 51.60 1.16
C ASP A 17 -18.46 52.13 0.50
N ALA A 18 -17.39 51.31 0.43
CA ALA A 18 -16.15 51.63 -0.27
C ALA A 18 -16.25 51.56 -1.81
N ASN A 19 -17.26 50.87 -2.36
CA ASN A 19 -17.49 50.80 -3.80
C ASN A 19 -18.35 51.96 -4.31
N GLU A 20 -19.32 52.41 -3.51
CA GLU A 20 -20.25 53.52 -3.81
C GLU A 20 -19.65 54.91 -3.55
N SER A 21 -18.51 55.00 -2.87
CA SER A 21 -17.84 56.27 -2.56
C SER A 21 -17.05 56.80 -3.76
N ASP A 22 -17.73 57.28 -4.78
CA ASP A 22 -17.16 58.22 -5.75
C ASP A 22 -18.16 59.40 -5.89
N GLU A 23 -17.64 60.62 -5.68
CA GLU A 23 -18.31 61.93 -5.87
C GLU A 23 -19.25 62.46 -4.75
N ASN A 24 -18.70 62.85 -3.60
CA ASN A 24 -19.02 64.12 -2.90
C ASN A 24 -18.39 64.13 -1.49
N VAL A 25 -17.12 64.51 -1.38
CA VAL A 25 -16.60 65.04 -0.12
C VAL A 25 -15.83 66.30 -0.43
N ASP A 26 -16.58 67.37 -0.72
CA ASP A 26 -16.08 68.72 -0.50
C ASP A 26 -15.75 68.86 0.99
N ALA A 27 -14.49 69.19 1.26
CA ALA A 27 -13.92 69.56 2.54
C ALA A 27 -13.99 68.51 3.67
N VAL A 28 -12.84 67.93 4.03
CA VAL A 28 -12.21 68.05 5.36
C VAL A 28 -10.94 67.20 5.39
N GLN A 29 -9.80 67.88 5.60
CA GLN A 29 -8.49 67.41 6.08
C GLN A 29 -7.77 66.28 5.33
N GLU A 30 -6.49 66.54 5.03
CA GLU A 30 -5.48 65.59 4.51
C GLU A 30 -5.29 64.37 5.42
N ILE A 31 -6.24 63.46 5.41
CA ILE A 31 -6.00 62.07 5.76
C ILE A 31 -5.70 61.41 4.41
N LEU A 32 -4.47 60.89 4.24
CA LEU A 32 -4.10 59.99 3.15
C LEU A 32 -5.02 58.77 3.20
N LEU A 33 -6.20 58.88 2.60
CA LEU A 33 -7.14 57.77 2.44
C LEU A 33 -6.41 56.65 1.70
N PRO A 34 -6.36 55.41 2.25
CA PRO A 34 -5.78 54.28 1.55
C PRO A 34 -6.47 54.11 0.19
N ARG A 35 -5.67 53.91 -0.87
CA ARG A 35 -6.17 53.65 -2.23
C ARG A 35 -7.26 52.57 -2.19
N LYS A 36 -8.31 52.71 -3.02
CA LYS A 36 -9.45 51.78 -3.15
C LYS A 36 -8.98 50.32 -3.28
N SER A 37 -7.89 50.08 -4.01
CA SER A 37 -7.24 48.78 -4.16
C SER A 37 -6.69 48.19 -2.85
N LYS A 38 -6.04 49.00 -1.99
CA LYS A 38 -5.55 48.55 -0.67
C LYS A 38 -6.70 48.25 0.29
N HIS A 39 -7.77 49.03 0.22
CA HIS A 39 -8.99 48.76 0.98
C HIS A 39 -9.62 47.42 0.58
N PHE A 40 -9.83 47.19 -0.72
CA PHE A 40 -10.36 45.92 -1.22
C PHE A 40 -9.46 44.73 -0.90
N ALA A 41 -8.14 44.85 -1.04
CA ALA A 41 -7.21 43.80 -0.63
C ALA A 41 -7.35 43.43 0.86
N CYS A 42 -7.38 44.43 1.76
CA CYS A 42 -7.52 44.20 3.20
C CYS A 42 -8.87 43.54 3.53
N ILE A 43 -9.95 43.93 2.85
CA ILE A 43 -11.27 43.34 3.06
C ILE A 43 -11.30 41.89 2.58
N LEU A 44 -10.73 41.57 1.40
CA LEU A 44 -10.63 40.20 0.90
C LEU A 44 -9.81 39.31 1.83
N ASP A 45 -8.69 39.81 2.34
CA ASP A 45 -7.86 39.08 3.31
C ASP A 45 -8.59 38.84 4.63
N LEU A 46 -9.34 39.83 5.13
CA LEU A 46 -10.15 39.71 6.34
C LEU A 46 -11.28 38.68 6.14
N LEU A 47 -11.98 38.71 5.00
CA LEU A 47 -13.01 37.74 4.64
C LEU A 47 -12.42 36.33 4.55
N ARG A 48 -11.26 36.16 3.93
CA ARG A 48 -10.54 34.88 3.82
C ARG A 48 -10.11 34.35 5.19
N CYS A 49 -9.60 35.21 6.07
CA CYS A 49 -9.26 34.84 7.44
C CYS A 49 -10.49 34.38 8.21
N TYR A 50 -11.60 35.12 8.06
CA TYR A 50 -12.85 34.80 8.72
C TYR A 50 -13.41 33.44 8.26
N LEU A 51 -13.42 33.18 6.94
CA LEU A 51 -13.83 31.91 6.33
C LEU A 51 -12.99 30.72 6.81
N ARG A 52 -11.68 30.95 7.02
CA ARG A 52 -10.76 29.93 7.53
C ARG A 52 -11.04 29.56 8.99
N ILE A 53 -11.47 30.51 9.81
CA ILE A 53 -11.70 30.30 11.26
C ILE A 53 -13.12 29.78 11.52
N PHE A 54 -14.13 30.18 10.73
CA PHE A 54 -15.54 29.84 10.98
C PHE A 54 -16.28 29.24 9.75
N PRO A 55 -15.80 28.12 9.17
CA PRO A 55 -16.40 27.54 7.95
C PRO A 55 -17.82 26.98 8.16
N GLU A 56 -18.12 26.42 9.33
CA GLU A 56 -19.41 25.79 9.67
C GLU A 56 -20.57 26.80 9.74
N TYR A 57 -20.29 28.03 10.20
CA TYR A 57 -21.32 29.06 10.40
C TYR A 57 -21.98 29.50 9.09
N ILE A 58 -21.17 29.68 8.05
CA ILE A 58 -21.63 30.14 6.74
C ILE A 58 -22.39 29.05 5.99
N ARG A 59 -22.06 27.78 6.21
CA ARG A 59 -22.83 26.65 5.66
C ARG A 59 -24.19 26.45 6.35
N SER A 60 -24.30 26.86 7.62
CA SER A 60 -25.50 26.62 8.45
C SER A 60 -26.59 27.70 8.34
N ASN A 61 -26.23 28.93 7.96
CA ASN A 61 -27.18 30.03 7.87
C ASN A 61 -27.52 30.34 6.41
N ASP A 62 -28.81 30.33 6.08
CA ASP A 62 -29.36 30.87 4.84
C ASP A 62 -29.20 32.41 4.83
N LEU A 63 -27.99 32.87 4.55
CA LEU A 63 -27.66 34.28 4.41
C LEU A 63 -28.13 34.76 3.02
N GLU A 64 -29.44 34.88 2.83
CA GLU A 64 -30.06 35.29 1.55
C GLU A 64 -29.59 36.67 1.08
N GLU A 65 -29.46 37.65 1.99
CA GLU A 65 -28.91 38.98 1.68
C GLU A 65 -27.50 38.90 1.08
N LEU A 66 -26.74 37.87 1.44
CA LEU A 66 -25.33 37.73 1.10
C LEU A 66 -25.13 37.08 -0.28
N LYS A 67 -26.14 36.32 -0.73
CA LYS A 67 -26.20 35.73 -2.09
C LYS A 67 -26.35 36.82 -3.15
N GLU A 68 -27.19 37.83 -2.89
CA GLU A 68 -27.48 38.95 -3.81
C GLU A 68 -26.25 39.85 -4.04
N HIS A 69 -25.39 39.99 -3.03
CA HIS A 69 -24.19 40.86 -3.07
C HIS A 69 -22.91 40.14 -3.51
N SER A 70 -22.93 38.81 -3.63
CA SER A 70 -21.74 38.03 -3.96
C SER A 70 -21.15 38.36 -5.35
N GLN A 71 -21.99 38.72 -6.32
CA GLN A 71 -21.53 39.15 -7.65
C GLN A 71 -20.88 40.55 -7.62
N ALA A 72 -21.32 41.42 -6.70
CA ALA A 72 -20.77 42.76 -6.54
C ALA A 72 -19.27 42.75 -6.19
N LEU A 73 -18.80 41.70 -5.50
CA LEU A 73 -17.38 41.51 -5.16
C LEU A 73 -16.48 41.38 -6.40
N LEU A 74 -16.97 40.78 -7.49
CA LEU A 74 -16.20 40.63 -8.73
C LEU A 74 -16.38 41.80 -9.67
N THR A 75 -17.58 42.40 -9.72
CA THR A 75 -17.84 43.55 -10.58
C THR A 75 -17.10 44.80 -10.09
N SER A 76 -17.05 45.06 -8.77
CA SER A 76 -16.32 46.22 -8.22
C SER A 76 -14.81 46.15 -8.43
N LEU A 77 -14.25 44.95 -8.60
CA LEU A 77 -12.84 44.77 -8.95
C LEU A 77 -12.54 45.12 -10.41
N ASN A 78 -13.53 45.14 -11.30
CA ASN A 78 -13.31 45.52 -12.70
C ASN A 78 -13.10 47.03 -12.88
N ASP A 79 -13.57 47.84 -11.93
CA ASP A 79 -13.51 49.30 -11.96
C ASP A 79 -12.30 49.88 -11.21
N LEU A 80 -11.34 49.02 -10.80
CA LEU A 80 -10.12 49.44 -10.12
C LEU A 80 -9.09 50.00 -11.12
N GLU A 81 -8.78 51.30 -10.99
CA GLU A 81 -7.66 51.95 -11.66
C GLU A 81 -6.35 51.83 -10.82
N ASP A 82 -5.19 51.92 -11.47
CA ASP A 82 -3.86 51.92 -10.83
C ASP A 82 -3.48 50.66 -9.99
N VAL A 83 -3.90 49.48 -10.43
CA VAL A 83 -3.52 48.18 -9.84
C VAL A 83 -2.69 47.38 -10.84
N SER A 84 -1.64 46.70 -10.36
CA SER A 84 -0.88 45.81 -11.26
C SER A 84 -1.76 44.65 -11.74
N GLU A 85 -1.50 44.15 -12.94
CA GLU A 85 -2.27 43.04 -13.51
C GLU A 85 -2.23 41.78 -12.62
N GLU A 86 -1.09 41.53 -11.99
CA GLU A 86 -0.89 40.41 -11.05
C GLU A 86 -1.73 40.57 -9.77
N GLU A 87 -1.71 41.76 -9.16
CA GLU A 87 -2.54 42.05 -7.97
C GLU A 87 -4.03 41.93 -8.29
N LEU A 88 -4.46 42.45 -9.45
CA LEU A 88 -5.86 42.37 -9.88
C LEU A 88 -6.30 40.91 -10.09
N LYS A 89 -5.47 40.08 -10.74
CA LYS A 89 -5.74 38.64 -10.91
C LYS A 89 -5.86 37.94 -9.56
N PHE A 90 -4.97 38.24 -8.63
CA PHE A 90 -4.98 37.66 -7.29
C PHE A 90 -6.24 38.06 -6.50
N MET A 91 -6.64 39.34 -6.55
CA MET A 91 -7.87 39.81 -5.91
C MET A 91 -9.11 39.15 -6.50
N LYS A 92 -9.20 39.02 -7.83
CA LYS A 92 -10.31 38.31 -8.49
C LYS A 92 -10.36 36.83 -8.10
N LEU A 93 -9.21 36.17 -7.99
CA LEU A 93 -9.12 34.79 -7.54
C LEU A 93 -9.61 34.63 -6.09
N GLN A 94 -9.17 35.51 -5.18
CA GLN A 94 -9.65 35.53 -3.80
C GLN A 94 -11.17 35.75 -3.73
N ALA A 95 -11.70 36.70 -4.52
CA ALA A 95 -13.13 36.95 -4.59
C ALA A 95 -13.90 35.70 -5.07
N ILE A 96 -13.45 35.01 -6.12
CA ILE A 96 -14.07 33.77 -6.60
C ILE A 96 -14.09 32.70 -5.50
N GLN A 97 -12.98 32.48 -4.79
CA GLN A 97 -12.90 31.51 -3.70
C GLN A 97 -13.87 31.83 -2.55
N ILE A 98 -14.01 33.12 -2.21
CA ILE A 98 -14.96 33.60 -1.20
C ILE A 98 -16.40 33.33 -1.68
N ILE A 99 -16.72 33.70 -2.92
CA ILE A 99 -18.06 33.52 -3.49
C ILE A 99 -18.42 32.03 -3.57
N GLN A 100 -17.45 31.15 -3.86
CA GLN A 100 -17.69 29.71 -3.91
C GLN A 100 -18.18 29.15 -2.57
N LEU A 101 -17.73 29.72 -1.46
CA LEU A 101 -18.16 29.33 -0.11
C LEU A 101 -19.49 29.98 0.29
N LEU A 102 -19.75 31.21 -0.14
CA LEU A 102 -20.94 31.99 0.22
C LEU A 102 -22.17 31.61 -0.61
N ASN A 103 -21.99 31.42 -1.91
CA ASN A 103 -23.07 31.15 -2.86
C ASN A 103 -22.61 30.10 -3.88
N PRO A 104 -22.53 28.82 -3.51
CA PRO A 104 -22.10 27.78 -4.45
C PRO A 104 -23.07 27.61 -5.64
N LYS A 105 -24.34 28.00 -5.49
CA LYS A 105 -25.39 27.82 -6.52
C LYS A 105 -25.14 28.63 -7.79
N ILE A 106 -24.51 29.80 -7.70
CA ILE A 106 -24.20 30.59 -8.91
C ILE A 106 -23.10 29.95 -9.77
N PHE A 107 -22.39 28.96 -9.23
CA PHE A 107 -21.44 28.13 -9.98
C PHE A 107 -22.07 26.85 -10.54
N GLU A 108 -23.40 26.72 -10.51
CA GLU A 108 -24.05 25.59 -11.17
C GLU A 108 -23.76 25.61 -12.68
N PRO A 109 -23.59 24.44 -13.33
CA PRO A 109 -23.18 24.36 -14.74
C PRO A 109 -24.09 25.08 -15.75
N ARG A 110 -25.32 25.44 -15.37
CA ARG A 110 -26.27 26.15 -16.24
C ARG A 110 -26.14 27.66 -16.15
N GLU A 111 -25.48 28.17 -15.12
CA GLU A 111 -25.31 29.59 -14.85
C GLU A 111 -24.19 30.18 -15.71
N GLN A 112 -24.44 31.36 -16.27
CA GLN A 112 -23.44 32.08 -17.07
C GLN A 112 -22.24 32.54 -16.21
N PHE A 113 -22.44 32.64 -14.89
CA PHE A 113 -21.39 33.04 -13.97
C PHE A 113 -20.24 32.02 -13.94
N LEU A 114 -20.54 30.71 -13.86
CA LEU A 114 -19.51 29.66 -13.97
C LEU A 114 -18.71 29.80 -15.27
N ALA A 115 -19.41 30.04 -16.39
CA ALA A 115 -18.79 30.21 -17.69
C ALA A 115 -17.77 31.35 -17.71
N ASN A 116 -18.16 32.52 -17.21
CA ASN A 116 -17.29 33.69 -17.11
C ASN A 116 -16.10 33.45 -16.16
N THR A 117 -16.35 32.79 -15.03
CA THR A 117 -15.30 32.44 -14.07
C THR A 117 -14.29 31.46 -14.67
N LEU A 118 -14.73 30.42 -15.38
CA LEU A 118 -13.82 29.48 -16.03
C LEU A 118 -13.01 30.14 -17.15
N LEU A 119 -13.61 31.06 -17.92
CA LEU A 119 -12.87 31.85 -18.93
C LEU A 119 -11.78 32.72 -18.30
N PHE A 120 -11.99 33.20 -17.07
CA PHE A 120 -10.95 33.91 -16.32
C PHE A 120 -9.90 32.96 -15.74
N LEU A 121 -10.30 31.82 -15.17
CA LEU A 121 -9.40 30.92 -14.45
C LEU A 121 -8.52 30.05 -15.37
N LEU A 122 -9.05 29.54 -16.49
CA LEU A 122 -8.30 28.62 -17.36
C LEU A 122 -7.00 29.23 -17.91
N PRO A 123 -6.97 30.50 -18.36
CA PRO A 123 -5.74 31.17 -18.76
C PRO A 123 -4.71 31.34 -17.63
N LEU A 124 -5.13 31.38 -16.36
CA LEU A 124 -4.21 31.57 -15.22
C LEU A 124 -3.22 30.40 -15.04
N GLN A 125 -3.44 29.26 -15.71
CA GLN A 125 -2.49 28.16 -15.73
C GLN A 125 -1.14 28.55 -16.35
N GLU A 126 -1.09 29.61 -17.15
CA GLU A 126 0.12 30.14 -17.77
C GLU A 126 0.77 31.30 -17.02
N ASP A 127 0.17 31.75 -15.93
CA ASP A 127 0.58 32.99 -15.27
C ASP A 127 2.03 32.92 -14.77
N SER A 128 2.81 33.99 -14.84
CA SER A 128 4.20 33.98 -14.36
C SER A 128 4.31 33.65 -12.86
N SER A 129 3.25 33.90 -12.09
CA SER A 129 3.21 33.67 -10.65
C SER A 129 2.78 32.23 -10.31
N ASP A 130 3.70 31.44 -9.74
CA ASP A 130 3.42 30.06 -9.31
C ASP A 130 2.30 29.99 -8.27
N LYS A 131 2.16 31.02 -7.44
CA LYS A 131 1.08 31.13 -6.45
C LYS A 131 -0.29 31.26 -7.13
N ILE A 132 -0.40 32.11 -8.15
CA ILE A 132 -1.66 32.32 -8.89
C ILE A 132 -2.01 31.06 -9.69
N LYS A 133 -1.02 30.44 -10.35
CA LYS A 133 -1.19 29.16 -11.04
C LYS A 133 -1.74 28.07 -10.11
N PHE A 134 -1.12 27.93 -8.93
CA PHE A 134 -1.52 26.93 -7.94
C PHE A 134 -2.93 27.18 -7.41
N GLU A 135 -3.20 28.38 -6.87
CA GLU A 135 -4.52 28.72 -6.32
C GLU A 135 -5.62 28.69 -7.40
N GLY A 136 -5.30 29.12 -8.63
CA GLY A 136 -6.20 29.05 -9.80
C GLY A 136 -6.57 27.61 -10.15
N THR A 137 -5.57 26.73 -10.25
CA THR A 137 -5.79 25.30 -10.53
C THR A 137 -6.65 24.64 -9.47
N GLN A 138 -6.39 24.89 -8.19
CA GLN A 138 -7.20 24.36 -7.09
C GLN A 138 -8.65 24.87 -7.14
N THR A 139 -8.84 26.14 -7.50
CA THR A 139 -10.17 26.74 -7.65
C THR A 139 -10.93 26.08 -8.80
N ILE A 140 -10.30 25.86 -9.95
CA ILE A 140 -10.92 25.15 -11.09
C ILE A 140 -11.32 23.72 -10.69
N LYS A 141 -10.42 22.98 -10.03
CA LYS A 141 -10.71 21.61 -9.56
C LYS A 141 -11.94 21.58 -8.68
N SER A 142 -12.00 22.47 -7.69
CA SER A 142 -13.12 22.57 -6.75
C SER A 142 -14.45 22.87 -7.46
N LEU A 143 -14.45 23.78 -8.44
CA LEU A 143 -15.63 24.11 -9.24
C LEU A 143 -16.09 22.93 -10.13
N LEU A 144 -15.15 22.24 -10.79
CA LEU A 144 -15.48 21.08 -11.63
C LEU A 144 -15.94 19.87 -10.80
N GLN A 145 -15.40 19.65 -9.60
CA GLN A 145 -15.88 18.61 -8.68
C GLN A 145 -17.33 18.88 -8.25
N ALA A 146 -17.66 20.14 -7.93
CA ALA A 146 -19.02 20.53 -7.56
C ALA A 146 -20.06 20.28 -8.69
N SER A 147 -19.63 20.32 -9.96
CA SER A 147 -20.50 20.11 -11.12
C SER A 147 -20.96 18.66 -11.34
N LYS A 148 -20.35 17.67 -10.65
CA LYS A 148 -20.60 16.22 -10.79
C LYS A 148 -20.39 15.64 -12.19
N ILE A 149 -19.81 16.37 -13.15
CA ILE A 149 -19.53 15.85 -14.50
C ILE A 149 -18.37 14.84 -14.54
N PHE A 150 -17.60 14.76 -13.44
CA PHE A 150 -16.51 13.82 -13.17
C PHE A 150 -16.84 12.83 -12.04
N GLU A 151 -18.13 12.63 -11.73
CA GLU A 151 -18.54 11.73 -10.64
C GLU A 151 -17.92 10.33 -10.81
N LYS A 152 -17.22 9.84 -9.78
CA LYS A 152 -16.46 8.56 -9.74
C LYS A 152 -15.12 8.55 -10.52
N CYS A 153 -14.68 9.68 -11.05
CA CYS A 153 -13.41 9.84 -11.76
C CYS A 153 -12.84 11.27 -11.58
N GLU A 154 -12.90 11.78 -10.36
CA GLU A 154 -12.48 13.15 -10.02
C GLU A 154 -10.97 13.35 -10.26
N ASP A 155 -10.19 12.27 -10.17
CA ASP A 155 -8.76 12.22 -10.48
C ASP A 155 -8.46 12.52 -11.96
N GLN A 156 -9.44 12.36 -12.85
CA GLN A 156 -9.27 12.69 -14.26
C GLN A 156 -9.41 14.19 -14.55
N ILE A 157 -9.82 15.03 -13.60
CA ILE A 157 -9.82 16.49 -13.79
C ILE A 157 -8.40 16.99 -14.13
N ASP A 158 -7.38 16.41 -13.49
CA ASP A 158 -5.99 16.72 -13.79
C ASP A 158 -5.59 16.40 -15.23
N ILE A 159 -6.15 15.34 -15.82
CA ILE A 159 -5.92 15.02 -17.24
C ILE A 159 -6.43 16.16 -18.13
N TRP A 160 -7.60 16.71 -17.82
CA TRP A 160 -8.20 17.78 -18.61
C TRP A 160 -7.41 19.09 -18.51
N LEU A 161 -7.05 19.49 -17.29
CA LEU A 161 -6.32 20.74 -17.06
C LEU A 161 -4.92 20.67 -17.67
N ASN A 162 -4.16 19.61 -17.40
CA ASN A 162 -2.81 19.48 -17.93
C ASN A 162 -2.76 19.22 -19.44
N SER A 163 -3.85 18.72 -20.04
CA SER A 163 -3.92 18.58 -21.51
C SER A 163 -3.96 19.94 -22.23
N LEU A 164 -4.30 21.04 -21.55
CA LEU A 164 -4.22 22.39 -22.14
C LEU A 164 -2.77 22.76 -22.46
N ASN A 165 -1.81 22.31 -21.65
CA ASN A 165 -0.39 22.55 -21.84
C ASN A 165 0.20 21.78 -23.04
N LEU A 166 -0.56 20.85 -23.64
CA LEU A 166 -0.17 20.11 -24.84
C LEU A 166 -0.55 20.84 -26.14
N LEU A 167 -1.33 21.92 -26.05
CA LEU A 167 -1.67 22.79 -27.18
C LEU A 167 -0.48 23.69 -27.54
N LYS A 168 -0.43 24.14 -28.79
CA LYS A 168 0.79 24.77 -29.34
C LYS A 168 1.00 26.22 -28.87
N ASN A 169 -0.08 26.97 -28.70
CA ASN A 169 -0.04 28.41 -28.43
C ASN A 169 -1.23 28.83 -27.54
N SER A 170 -1.21 30.09 -27.08
CA SER A 170 -2.27 30.68 -26.26
C SER A 170 -3.60 30.82 -27.00
N GLU A 171 -3.59 30.97 -28.33
CA GLU A 171 -4.78 31.04 -29.18
C GLU A 171 -5.55 29.71 -29.16
N GLU A 172 -4.89 28.58 -29.42
CA GLU A 172 -5.49 27.23 -29.35
C GLU A 172 -6.11 27.00 -27.96
N ARG A 173 -5.45 27.45 -26.90
CA ARG A 173 -5.94 27.32 -25.51
C ARG A 173 -7.15 28.19 -25.21
N THR A 174 -7.17 29.41 -25.74
CA THR A 174 -8.31 30.33 -25.58
C THR A 174 -9.53 29.78 -26.31
N GLU A 175 -9.35 29.26 -27.53
CA GLU A 175 -10.39 28.60 -28.30
C GLU A 175 -10.96 27.38 -27.55
N VAL A 176 -10.08 26.51 -27.01
CA VAL A 176 -10.51 25.35 -26.21
C VAL A 176 -11.19 25.77 -24.92
N SER A 177 -10.74 26.84 -24.25
CA SER A 177 -11.40 27.36 -23.04
C SER A 177 -12.83 27.82 -23.33
N GLN A 178 -13.02 28.56 -24.43
CA GLN A 178 -14.35 28.97 -24.89
C GLN A 178 -15.23 27.79 -25.28
N TRP A 179 -14.64 26.76 -25.88
CA TRP A 179 -15.36 25.53 -26.23
C TRP A 179 -15.74 24.73 -24.97
N LEU A 180 -14.82 24.53 -24.02
CA LEU A 180 -15.04 23.82 -22.75
C LEU A 180 -16.21 24.40 -21.97
N VAL A 181 -16.24 25.73 -21.86
CA VAL A 181 -17.30 26.46 -21.16
C VAL A 181 -18.67 26.24 -21.80
N LYS A 182 -18.76 25.95 -23.10
CA LYS A 182 -20.01 25.57 -23.79
C LYS A 182 -20.37 24.10 -23.61
N ILE A 183 -19.40 23.22 -23.33
CA ILE A 183 -19.61 21.78 -23.17
C ILE A 183 -20.01 21.41 -21.75
N ILE A 184 -19.42 22.04 -20.73
CA ILE A 184 -19.72 21.77 -19.31
C ILE A 184 -21.24 21.84 -19.01
N PRO A 185 -21.99 22.89 -19.42
CA PRO A 185 -23.44 22.95 -19.24
C PRO A 185 -24.18 21.80 -19.92
N LYS A 186 -23.73 21.39 -21.12
CA LYS A 186 -24.35 20.29 -21.89
C LYS A 186 -24.10 18.94 -21.21
N ALA A 187 -22.88 18.71 -20.74
CA ALA A 187 -22.50 17.51 -20.01
C ALA A 187 -23.31 17.37 -18.73
N ALA A 188 -23.42 18.46 -17.94
CA ALA A 188 -24.19 18.47 -16.71
C ALA A 188 -25.70 18.26 -16.95
N LYS A 189 -26.27 18.91 -17.98
CA LYS A 189 -27.70 18.76 -18.32
C LYS A 189 -28.08 17.33 -18.68
N HIS A 190 -27.17 16.59 -19.32
CA HIS A 190 -27.40 15.24 -19.81
C HIS A 190 -26.53 14.18 -19.10
N ALA A 191 -26.06 14.46 -17.89
CA ALA A 191 -25.13 13.59 -17.16
C ALA A 191 -25.66 12.15 -17.02
N VAL A 192 -26.93 11.98 -16.63
CA VAL A 192 -27.58 10.67 -16.49
C VAL A 192 -27.63 9.91 -17.83
N LYS A 193 -27.92 10.63 -18.93
CA LYS A 193 -27.92 10.03 -20.28
C LYS A 193 -26.51 9.53 -20.64
N TYR A 194 -25.49 10.35 -20.39
CA TYR A 194 -24.10 10.01 -20.72
C TYR A 194 -23.56 8.87 -19.85
N GLN A 195 -23.87 8.86 -18.55
CA GLN A 195 -23.58 7.74 -17.66
C GLN A 195 -24.24 6.45 -18.15
N GLY A 196 -25.53 6.50 -18.53
CA GLY A 196 -26.23 5.34 -19.09
C GLY A 196 -25.64 4.82 -20.40
N LEU A 197 -25.12 5.72 -21.26
CA LEU A 197 -24.40 5.32 -22.48
C LEU A 197 -23.09 4.60 -22.15
N ILE A 198 -22.30 5.12 -21.20
CA ILE A 198 -21.06 4.49 -20.75
C ILE A 198 -21.36 3.07 -20.22
N GLU A 199 -22.32 2.94 -19.30
CA GLU A 199 -22.68 1.64 -18.72
C GLU A 199 -23.17 0.62 -19.76
N ASN A 200 -23.89 1.08 -20.79
CA ASN A 200 -24.34 0.21 -21.87
C ASN A 200 -23.18 -0.26 -22.75
N VAL A 201 -22.24 0.62 -23.07
CA VAL A 201 -21.04 0.26 -23.85
C VAL A 201 -20.12 -0.65 -23.04
N GLU A 202 -19.94 -0.40 -21.74
CA GLU A 202 -19.17 -1.26 -20.83
C GLU A 202 -19.77 -2.68 -20.77
N LYS A 203 -21.09 -2.81 -20.59
CA LYS A 203 -21.76 -4.12 -20.60
C LYS A 203 -21.63 -4.85 -21.94
N ALA A 204 -21.68 -4.12 -23.06
CA ALA A 204 -21.49 -4.71 -24.38
C ALA A 204 -20.04 -5.18 -24.59
N ALA A 205 -19.06 -4.40 -24.11
CA ALA A 205 -17.64 -4.75 -24.16
C ALA A 205 -17.32 -5.96 -23.27
N GLU A 206 -17.89 -6.04 -22.05
CA GLU A 206 -17.72 -7.18 -21.12
C GLU A 206 -18.20 -8.50 -21.73
N ASN A 207 -19.32 -8.50 -22.46
CA ASN A 207 -19.84 -9.70 -23.13
C ASN A 207 -18.92 -10.17 -24.28
N THR A 208 -18.18 -9.25 -24.90
CA THR A 208 -17.27 -9.56 -26.00
C THR A 208 -15.92 -10.07 -25.46
N ASP A 209 -15.43 -9.48 -24.36
CA ASP A 209 -14.18 -9.88 -23.69
C ASP A 209 -14.33 -11.21 -22.90
N ALA A 210 -15.54 -11.53 -22.39
CA ALA A 210 -15.80 -12.77 -21.66
C ALA A 210 -15.72 -14.04 -22.52
N ASP A 211 -15.94 -13.94 -23.84
CA ASP A 211 -15.86 -15.07 -24.76
C ASP A 211 -14.41 -15.37 -25.21
N VAL A 212 -13.50 -14.39 -25.13
CA VAL A 212 -12.07 -14.58 -25.46
C VAL A 212 -11.27 -15.12 -24.28
N VAL A 213 -11.69 -14.82 -23.04
CA VAL A 213 -10.99 -15.24 -21.80
C VAL A 213 -11.39 -16.65 -21.32
N ARG A 214 -12.43 -17.27 -21.87
CA ARG A 214 -12.97 -18.57 -21.41
C ARG A 214 -12.49 -19.76 -22.24
N THR A 215 -11.24 -20.19 -22.05
CA THR A 215 -10.85 -21.57 -22.35
C THR A 215 -10.92 -22.51 -21.16
N GLU A 216 -11.02 -22.01 -19.92
CA GLU A 216 -11.36 -22.85 -18.76
C GLU A 216 -12.33 -22.13 -17.80
N LYS A 217 -13.42 -22.80 -17.41
CA LYS A 217 -14.37 -22.26 -16.43
C LYS A 217 -13.68 -22.13 -15.07
N PRO A 218 -13.61 -20.93 -14.47
CA PRO A 218 -13.10 -20.81 -13.11
C PRO A 218 -14.02 -21.53 -12.11
N PRO A 219 -13.48 -21.96 -10.96
CA PRO A 219 -14.30 -22.50 -9.88
C PRO A 219 -15.39 -21.49 -9.49
N LYS A 220 -16.61 -21.98 -9.20
CA LYS A 220 -17.82 -21.21 -8.81
C LYS A 220 -17.66 -20.19 -7.65
N ILE A 221 -16.47 -20.09 -7.05
CA ILE A 221 -16.13 -19.17 -5.96
C ILE A 221 -15.77 -17.77 -6.52
N GLU A 222 -15.25 -17.67 -7.74
CA GLU A 222 -14.78 -16.40 -8.34
C GLU A 222 -15.92 -15.42 -8.70
N THR A 223 -17.11 -15.93 -8.97
CA THR A 223 -18.24 -15.11 -9.43
C THR A 223 -18.91 -14.28 -8.33
N ASN A 224 -18.66 -14.57 -7.04
CA ASN A 224 -19.30 -13.88 -5.92
C ASN A 224 -18.39 -12.88 -5.18
N LEU A 225 -17.06 -13.06 -5.20
CA LEU A 225 -16.13 -12.08 -4.60
C LEU A 225 -15.92 -10.83 -5.48
N ASN A 226 -16.16 -10.94 -6.78
CA ASN A 226 -15.92 -9.86 -7.75
C ASN A 226 -16.95 -8.72 -7.71
N LYS A 227 -17.95 -8.76 -6.81
CA LYS A 227 -18.95 -7.69 -6.69
C LYS A 227 -18.41 -6.43 -5.99
N SER A 228 -17.33 -6.53 -5.20
CA SER A 228 -16.71 -5.36 -4.56
C SER A 228 -15.62 -4.70 -5.40
N THR A 229 -15.18 -5.34 -6.49
CA THR A 229 -14.25 -4.78 -7.46
C THR A 229 -15.03 -4.40 -8.71
N LYS A 230 -15.84 -3.34 -8.62
CA LYS A 230 -16.28 -2.66 -9.85
C LYS A 230 -15.02 -2.21 -10.61
N PRO A 231 -14.93 -2.42 -11.94
CA PRO A 231 -13.73 -2.06 -12.68
C PRO A 231 -13.38 -0.60 -12.42
N THR A 232 -12.16 -0.40 -11.97
CA THR A 232 -11.51 0.91 -11.91
C THR A 232 -11.40 1.48 -13.31
N ALA A 233 -12.30 2.42 -13.63
CA ALA A 233 -12.00 3.77 -14.13
C ALA A 233 -13.22 4.29 -14.89
N SER A 234 -14.13 4.93 -14.16
CA SER A 234 -15.29 5.61 -14.75
C SER A 234 -14.84 6.57 -15.86
N ILE A 235 -15.53 6.56 -17.00
CA ILE A 235 -15.32 7.56 -18.04
C ILE A 235 -16.13 8.81 -17.66
N PRO A 236 -15.55 10.02 -17.66
CA PRO A 236 -16.27 11.22 -17.28
C PRO A 236 -17.37 11.54 -18.29
N ALA A 237 -18.54 11.96 -17.79
CA ALA A 237 -19.70 12.30 -18.63
C ALA A 237 -19.37 13.44 -19.62
N ILE A 238 -18.46 14.35 -19.24
CA ILE A 238 -17.98 15.41 -20.12
C ILE A 238 -17.22 14.88 -21.35
N LEU A 239 -16.54 13.73 -21.27
CA LEU A 239 -15.89 13.12 -22.44
C LEU A 239 -16.91 12.61 -23.45
N CYS A 240 -18.01 11.99 -22.97
CA CYS A 240 -19.12 11.60 -23.83
C CYS A 240 -19.75 12.80 -24.54
N ALA A 241 -20.03 13.87 -23.77
CA ALA A 241 -20.61 15.10 -24.30
C ALA A 241 -19.70 15.75 -25.35
N SER A 242 -18.39 15.64 -25.17
CA SER A 242 -17.37 16.12 -26.09
C SER A 242 -17.39 15.34 -27.40
N PHE A 243 -17.43 14.01 -27.35
CA PHE A 243 -17.58 13.19 -28.56
C PHE A 243 -18.89 13.49 -29.30
N ASP A 244 -20.02 13.52 -28.58
CA ASP A 244 -21.33 13.88 -29.15
C ASP A 244 -21.31 15.25 -29.84
N ASN A 245 -20.61 16.23 -29.26
CA ASN A 245 -20.49 17.55 -29.85
C ASN A 245 -19.61 17.56 -31.09
N LEU A 246 -18.42 16.96 -31.02
CA LEU A 246 -17.45 16.92 -32.11
C LEU A 246 -17.96 16.13 -33.33
N LYS A 247 -18.77 15.07 -33.11
CA LYS A 247 -19.45 14.35 -34.21
C LYS A 247 -20.43 15.23 -34.97
N LYS A 248 -21.07 16.20 -34.30
CA LYS A 248 -22.06 17.11 -34.91
C LYS A 248 -21.42 18.37 -35.47
N HIS A 249 -20.41 18.88 -34.78
CA HIS A 249 -19.76 20.15 -35.07
C HIS A 249 -18.25 19.97 -34.88
N TRP A 250 -17.58 19.55 -35.95
CA TRP A 250 -16.13 19.38 -35.90
C TRP A 250 -15.44 20.71 -35.63
N ASN A 251 -14.53 20.71 -34.67
CA ASN A 251 -13.60 21.78 -34.39
C ASN A 251 -12.21 21.14 -34.24
N GLU A 252 -11.25 21.56 -35.06
CA GLU A 252 -9.94 20.92 -35.15
C GLU A 252 -9.16 21.03 -33.82
N THR A 253 -9.15 22.21 -33.21
CA THR A 253 -8.43 22.48 -31.96
C THR A 253 -9.02 21.70 -30.79
N ALA A 254 -10.35 21.71 -30.65
CA ALA A 254 -11.07 20.93 -29.65
C ALA A 254 -10.94 19.42 -29.91
N GLY A 255 -10.96 18.99 -31.17
CA GLY A 255 -10.74 17.60 -31.57
C GLY A 255 -9.36 17.10 -31.16
N LYS A 256 -8.31 17.90 -31.39
CA LYS A 256 -6.94 17.63 -30.95
C LYS A 256 -6.83 17.56 -29.42
N PHE A 257 -7.43 18.52 -28.71
CA PHE A 257 -7.46 18.54 -27.25
C PHE A 257 -8.14 17.29 -26.66
N ILE A 258 -9.32 16.93 -27.18
CA ILE A 258 -10.03 15.70 -26.80
C ILE A 258 -9.24 14.45 -27.19
N GLY A 259 -8.46 14.49 -28.27
CA GLY A 259 -7.53 13.42 -28.62
C GLY A 259 -6.49 13.14 -27.53
N PHE A 260 -5.91 14.18 -26.92
CA PHE A 260 -4.98 14.02 -25.79
C PHE A 260 -5.67 13.42 -24.57
N ILE A 261 -6.83 13.95 -24.19
CA ILE A 261 -7.62 13.45 -23.06
C ILE A 261 -8.00 11.99 -23.27
N THR A 262 -8.44 11.63 -24.47
CA THR A 262 -8.87 10.26 -24.80
C THR A 262 -7.73 9.26 -24.61
N VAL A 263 -6.52 9.62 -25.07
CA VAL A 263 -5.32 8.79 -24.92
C VAL A 263 -4.93 8.61 -23.45
N LEU A 264 -4.92 9.69 -22.66
CA LEU A 264 -4.53 9.62 -21.24
C LEU A 264 -5.62 8.93 -20.40
N THR A 265 -6.89 9.13 -20.76
CA THR A 265 -8.02 8.43 -20.13
C THR A 265 -7.96 6.94 -20.40
N LEU A 266 -7.50 6.52 -21.59
CA LEU A 266 -7.29 5.11 -21.93
C LEU A 266 -6.38 4.40 -20.92
N HIS A 267 -5.31 5.06 -20.50
CA HIS A 267 -4.37 4.49 -19.51
C HIS A 267 -4.97 4.36 -18.11
N CYS A 268 -6.13 4.96 -17.86
CA CYS A 268 -6.87 4.74 -16.63
C CYS A 268 -7.76 3.48 -16.74
N GLN A 269 -8.16 3.08 -17.96
CA GLN A 269 -9.16 2.04 -18.21
C GLN A 269 -8.61 0.61 -18.07
N VAL A 270 -9.50 -0.32 -17.71
CA VAL A 270 -9.22 -1.77 -17.72
C VAL A 270 -9.25 -2.36 -19.13
N SER A 271 -10.13 -1.85 -20.00
CA SER A 271 -10.29 -2.32 -21.39
C SER A 271 -10.34 -1.12 -22.33
N PRO A 272 -9.69 -1.22 -23.51
CA PRO A 272 -9.72 -0.16 -24.52
C PRO A 272 -11.07 -0.04 -25.24
N ASN A 273 -11.88 -1.12 -25.24
CA ASN A 273 -13.06 -1.27 -26.09
C ASN A 273 -14.10 -0.17 -25.88
N THR A 274 -14.35 0.23 -24.63
CA THR A 274 -15.34 1.26 -24.29
C THR A 274 -14.99 2.59 -24.95
N LEU A 275 -13.74 3.04 -24.81
CA LEU A 275 -13.28 4.30 -25.41
C LEU A 275 -13.20 4.21 -26.93
N ILE A 276 -12.84 3.03 -27.48
CA ILE A 276 -12.83 2.84 -28.94
C ILE A 276 -14.24 3.03 -29.51
N GLU A 277 -15.26 2.35 -28.96
CA GLU A 277 -16.62 2.46 -29.49
C GLU A 277 -17.20 3.87 -29.30
N MET A 278 -16.90 4.54 -28.18
CA MET A 278 -17.32 5.93 -27.97
C MET A 278 -16.68 6.90 -28.97
N SER A 279 -15.41 6.66 -29.37
CA SER A 279 -14.63 7.53 -30.26
C SER A 279 -14.68 7.14 -31.74
N LYS A 280 -15.45 6.11 -32.12
CA LYS A 280 -15.48 5.47 -33.46
C LYS A 280 -15.67 6.39 -34.68
N ASP A 281 -16.21 7.59 -34.48
CA ASP A 281 -16.48 8.56 -35.56
C ASP A 281 -15.70 9.88 -35.38
N ILE A 282 -14.73 9.90 -34.46
CA ILE A 282 -13.89 11.07 -34.20
C ILE A 282 -12.61 10.91 -35.03
N PRO A 283 -12.36 11.79 -36.01
CA PRO A 283 -11.15 11.69 -36.82
C PRO A 283 -9.90 12.01 -35.98
N GLY A 284 -8.80 11.31 -36.28
CA GLY A 284 -7.47 11.62 -35.75
C GLY A 284 -6.65 10.40 -35.30
N ARG A 285 -5.36 10.64 -35.06
CA ARG A 285 -4.38 9.59 -34.70
C ARG A 285 -4.64 8.93 -33.35
N GLN A 286 -5.39 9.58 -32.47
CA GLN A 286 -5.84 8.97 -31.22
C GLN A 286 -6.61 7.67 -31.48
N LEU A 287 -7.45 7.62 -32.53
CA LEU A 287 -8.23 6.44 -32.85
C LEU A 287 -7.34 5.29 -33.37
N GLU A 288 -6.30 5.61 -34.14
CA GLU A 288 -5.27 4.62 -34.54
C GLU A 288 -4.59 4.01 -33.31
N TYR A 289 -4.19 4.83 -32.34
CA TYR A 289 -3.58 4.35 -31.10
C TYR A 289 -4.56 3.51 -30.28
N LEU A 290 -5.79 3.96 -30.09
CA LEU A 290 -6.83 3.21 -29.38
C LEU A 290 -7.08 1.85 -30.05
N ASN A 291 -7.23 1.81 -31.37
CA ASN A 291 -7.44 0.58 -32.13
C ASN A 291 -6.22 -0.36 -32.09
N SER A 292 -5.00 0.16 -31.97
CA SER A 292 -3.80 -0.68 -31.78
C SER A 292 -3.86 -1.53 -30.50
N TRP A 293 -4.70 -1.11 -29.53
CA TRP A 293 -4.95 -1.85 -28.30
C TRP A 293 -6.07 -2.90 -28.41
N ARG A 294 -6.76 -3.04 -29.54
CA ARG A 294 -7.69 -4.17 -29.78
C ARG A 294 -6.94 -5.51 -29.80
N VAL A 295 -7.63 -6.58 -29.39
CA VAL A 295 -7.10 -7.95 -29.48
C VAL A 295 -6.77 -8.28 -30.94
N GLY A 296 -5.57 -8.83 -31.18
CA GLY A 296 -5.06 -9.16 -32.52
C GLY A 296 -4.29 -8.04 -33.22
N GLU A 297 -4.35 -6.81 -32.72
CA GLU A 297 -3.60 -5.66 -33.26
C GLU A 297 -2.26 -5.46 -32.54
N THR A 298 -1.28 -4.86 -33.23
CA THR A 298 0.04 -4.56 -32.65
C THR A 298 0.02 -3.19 -31.96
N PRO A 299 0.35 -3.09 -30.65
CA PRO A 299 0.35 -1.82 -29.95
C PRO A 299 1.31 -0.79 -30.56
N MET A 300 0.84 0.45 -30.71
CA MET A 300 1.62 1.54 -31.30
C MET A 300 2.16 2.50 -30.22
N PRO A 301 3.35 3.11 -30.39
CA PRO A 301 3.86 4.11 -29.46
C PRO A 301 3.18 5.48 -29.64
N LEU A 302 3.07 6.24 -28.56
CA LEU A 302 2.44 7.57 -28.52
C LEU A 302 3.29 8.70 -29.10
N LYS A 303 4.49 8.42 -29.60
CA LYS A 303 5.43 9.43 -30.11
C LYS A 303 4.82 10.33 -31.19
N LYS A 304 3.83 9.87 -31.96
CA LYS A 304 3.17 10.69 -33.01
C LYS A 304 2.07 11.62 -32.49
N ILE A 305 1.59 11.41 -31.26
CA ILE A 305 0.50 12.17 -30.62
C ILE A 305 1.07 13.08 -29.53
N LEU A 306 1.94 12.54 -28.67
CA LEU A 306 2.51 13.20 -27.50
C LEU A 306 4.05 13.35 -27.63
N SER A 307 4.55 13.74 -28.81
CA SER A 307 5.98 13.71 -29.14
C SER A 307 6.90 14.46 -28.16
N LYS A 308 6.45 15.60 -27.65
CA LYS A 308 7.19 16.47 -26.72
C LYS A 308 7.01 16.08 -25.25
N ASN A 309 5.99 15.29 -24.92
CA ASN A 309 5.65 14.95 -23.55
C ASN A 309 6.38 13.68 -23.11
N ILE A 310 6.75 13.60 -21.83
CA ILE A 310 7.44 12.45 -21.23
C ILE A 310 6.67 11.14 -21.46
N VAL A 311 5.35 11.13 -21.35
CA VAL A 311 4.49 9.96 -21.61
C VAL A 311 4.68 9.45 -23.05
N GLY A 312 4.72 10.36 -24.03
CA GLY A 312 4.92 9.99 -25.43
C GLY A 312 6.30 9.40 -25.71
N ARG A 313 7.36 9.96 -25.11
CA ARG A 313 8.73 9.43 -25.20
C ARG A 313 8.85 8.07 -24.52
N PHE A 314 8.27 7.94 -23.34
CA PHE A 314 8.35 6.75 -22.50
C PHE A 314 7.56 5.57 -23.10
N SER A 315 6.40 5.85 -23.74
CA SER A 315 5.58 4.84 -24.42
C SER A 315 6.34 4.00 -25.46
N LYS A 316 7.30 4.61 -26.17
CA LYS A 316 8.12 3.89 -27.17
C LYS A 316 9.02 2.88 -26.47
N HIS A 317 9.69 3.30 -25.41
CA HIS A 317 10.62 2.44 -24.66
C HIS A 317 9.91 1.26 -24.02
N LEU A 318 8.69 1.46 -23.50
CA LEU A 318 7.86 0.40 -22.93
C LEU A 318 7.38 -0.66 -23.95
N LEU A 319 7.37 -0.34 -25.26
CA LEU A 319 6.92 -1.25 -26.31
C LEU A 319 8.08 -1.87 -27.11
N THR A 320 9.17 -1.13 -27.35
CA THR A 320 10.21 -1.54 -28.30
C THR A 320 11.55 -1.91 -27.69
N SER A 321 11.86 -1.46 -26.47
CA SER A 321 13.22 -1.58 -25.94
C SER A 321 13.42 -2.87 -25.15
N GLU A 322 14.51 -3.59 -25.43
CA GLU A 322 14.91 -4.73 -24.59
C GLU A 322 15.48 -4.29 -23.24
N VAL A 323 16.05 -3.09 -23.16
CA VAL A 323 16.57 -2.47 -21.94
C VAL A 323 16.05 -1.04 -21.85
N ILE A 324 15.41 -0.71 -20.73
CA ILE A 324 14.88 0.63 -20.47
C ILE A 324 15.93 1.41 -19.68
N GLU A 325 16.64 2.32 -20.35
CA GLU A 325 17.57 3.25 -19.73
C GLU A 325 16.81 4.40 -19.05
N PHE A 326 16.12 4.05 -17.94
CA PHE A 326 15.24 4.93 -17.20
C PHE A 326 15.88 6.29 -16.88
N ASP A 327 17.12 6.28 -16.38
CA ASP A 327 17.84 7.50 -15.98
C ASP A 327 18.09 8.43 -17.18
N ARG A 328 18.34 7.89 -18.38
CA ARG A 328 18.51 8.70 -19.60
C ARG A 328 17.19 9.30 -20.09
N ILE A 329 16.08 8.62 -19.87
CA ILE A 329 14.76 9.15 -20.28
C ILE A 329 14.38 10.32 -19.37
N LEU A 330 14.71 10.24 -18.08
CA LEU A 330 14.42 11.28 -17.10
C LEU A 330 15.42 12.44 -17.06
N SER A 331 16.71 12.19 -17.34
CA SER A 331 17.75 13.24 -17.35
C SER A 331 17.67 14.22 -18.53
N ASN A 332 16.74 14.01 -19.46
CA ASN A 332 16.40 15.00 -20.49
C ASN A 332 15.31 16.00 -20.05
N GLU A 333 14.79 15.87 -18.84
CA GLU A 333 14.00 16.90 -18.14
C GLU A 333 14.98 17.58 -17.17
N ASP A 334 14.86 18.88 -16.89
CA ASP A 334 15.76 19.66 -16.01
C ASP A 334 15.68 19.26 -14.51
N GLY A 335 15.59 17.96 -14.21
CA GLY A 335 15.77 17.37 -12.89
C GLY A 335 14.48 17.08 -12.11
N SER A 336 13.29 17.45 -12.60
CA SER A 336 12.04 17.21 -11.87
C SER A 336 10.89 16.73 -12.77
N ILE A 337 10.33 15.56 -12.48
CA ILE A 337 9.05 15.09 -13.03
C ILE A 337 7.94 15.61 -12.12
N SER A 338 6.88 16.18 -12.68
CA SER A 338 5.71 16.59 -11.89
C SER A 338 4.93 15.38 -11.35
N ASN A 339 4.19 15.55 -10.24
CA ASN A 339 3.32 14.48 -9.70
C ASN A 339 2.31 13.97 -10.75
N TYR A 340 1.83 14.86 -11.62
CA TYR A 340 0.94 14.51 -12.74
C TYR A 340 1.62 13.59 -13.76
N GLU A 341 2.85 13.90 -14.15
CA GLU A 341 3.60 13.06 -15.09
C GLU A 341 3.96 11.72 -14.48
N PHE A 342 4.40 11.70 -13.21
CA PHE A 342 4.65 10.48 -12.46
C PHE A 342 3.41 9.55 -12.44
N MET A 343 2.25 10.09 -12.08
CA MET A 343 0.98 9.37 -12.09
C MET A 343 0.63 8.78 -13.46
N ASN A 344 0.79 9.56 -14.53
CA ASN A 344 0.50 9.07 -15.89
C ASN A 344 1.50 8.02 -16.38
N LEU A 345 2.77 8.10 -15.98
CA LEU A 345 3.75 7.06 -16.28
C LEU A 345 3.38 5.75 -15.61
N VAL A 346 2.99 5.78 -14.32
CA VAL A 346 2.52 4.57 -13.60
C VAL A 346 1.26 4.00 -14.27
N ARG A 347 0.26 4.84 -14.56
CA ARG A 347 -0.98 4.43 -15.24
C ARG A 347 -0.69 3.78 -16.59
N MET A 348 0.13 4.39 -17.43
CA MET A 348 0.52 3.84 -18.73
C MET A 348 1.25 2.50 -18.58
N THR A 349 2.21 2.40 -17.65
CA THR A 349 2.96 1.15 -17.43
C THR A 349 2.06 0.01 -16.97
N VAL A 350 1.14 0.28 -16.02
CA VAL A 350 0.17 -0.72 -15.53
C VAL A 350 -0.84 -1.07 -16.61
N PHE A 351 -1.33 -0.09 -17.39
CA PHE A 351 -2.19 -0.34 -18.54
C PHE A 351 -1.51 -1.28 -19.54
N TYR A 352 -0.26 -1.01 -19.94
CA TYR A 352 0.46 -1.86 -20.91
C TYR A 352 0.65 -3.28 -20.36
N LEU A 353 1.11 -3.39 -19.11
CA LEU A 353 1.27 -4.68 -18.42
C LEU A 353 -0.04 -5.48 -18.45
N THR A 354 -1.16 -4.86 -18.07
CA THR A 354 -2.45 -5.54 -17.95
C THR A 354 -3.07 -5.88 -19.29
N GLN A 355 -2.86 -5.08 -20.33
CA GLN A 355 -3.23 -5.42 -21.70
C GLN A 355 -2.45 -6.63 -22.23
N PHE A 356 -1.13 -6.71 -21.97
CA PHE A 356 -0.35 -7.89 -22.34
C PHE A 356 -0.76 -9.16 -21.57
N ILE A 357 -1.20 -9.02 -20.32
CA ILE A 357 -1.79 -10.12 -19.53
C ILE A 357 -3.08 -10.60 -20.21
N GLN A 358 -4.00 -9.69 -20.54
CA GLN A 358 -5.29 -10.05 -21.15
C GLN A 358 -5.13 -10.71 -22.52
N ARG A 359 -4.12 -10.30 -23.30
CA ARG A 359 -3.81 -10.88 -24.61
C ARG A 359 -3.10 -12.23 -24.54
N GLY A 360 -2.65 -12.66 -23.35
CA GLY A 360 -1.81 -13.86 -23.21
C GLY A 360 -0.42 -13.72 -23.83
N GLU A 361 0.05 -12.49 -24.05
CA GLU A 361 1.32 -12.16 -24.71
C GLU A 361 2.42 -11.75 -23.71
N LEU A 362 2.14 -11.87 -22.40
CA LEU A 362 3.10 -11.52 -21.35
C LEU A 362 4.19 -12.58 -21.20
N THR A 363 5.45 -12.15 -21.31
CA THR A 363 6.63 -12.98 -21.03
C THR A 363 7.30 -12.58 -19.72
N GLU A 364 8.11 -13.47 -19.13
CA GLU A 364 8.89 -13.15 -17.90
C GLU A 364 9.79 -11.93 -18.10
N LYS A 365 10.47 -11.82 -19.26
CA LYS A 365 11.32 -10.67 -19.60
C LYS A 365 10.52 -9.37 -19.63
N ARG A 366 9.33 -9.36 -20.26
CA ARG A 366 8.47 -8.16 -20.30
C ARG A 366 7.92 -7.80 -18.92
N LEU A 367 7.52 -8.79 -18.12
CA LEU A 367 7.06 -8.52 -16.76
C LEU A 367 8.18 -7.91 -15.92
N ASP A 368 9.40 -8.45 -16.00
CA ASP A 368 10.55 -7.89 -15.28
C ASP A 368 10.80 -6.43 -15.70
N GLN A 369 10.71 -6.11 -16.99
CA GLN A 369 10.82 -4.72 -17.47
C GLN A 369 9.76 -3.79 -16.85
N TYR A 370 8.48 -4.17 -16.87
CA TYR A 370 7.41 -3.36 -16.28
C TYR A 370 7.57 -3.22 -14.76
N LYS A 371 7.96 -4.31 -14.08
CA LYS A 371 8.28 -4.34 -12.65
C LYS A 371 9.40 -3.35 -12.31
N GLN A 372 10.52 -3.42 -13.03
CA GLN A 372 11.66 -2.53 -12.82
C GLN A 372 11.29 -1.06 -13.07
N VAL A 373 10.46 -0.78 -14.07
CA VAL A 373 9.95 0.58 -14.33
C VAL A 373 9.11 1.09 -13.16
N ILE A 374 8.17 0.28 -12.66
CA ILE A 374 7.32 0.67 -11.52
C ILE A 374 8.18 0.95 -10.29
N ILE A 375 9.14 0.07 -9.98
CA ILE A 375 10.05 0.24 -8.84
C ILE A 375 10.87 1.53 -8.98
N LYS A 376 11.48 1.77 -10.14
CA LYS A 376 12.28 2.98 -10.40
C LYS A 376 11.46 4.27 -10.36
N LEU A 377 10.20 4.25 -10.82
CA LEU A 377 9.29 5.39 -10.69
C LEU A 377 9.06 5.72 -9.22
N PHE A 378 8.79 4.71 -8.39
CA PHE A 378 8.64 4.89 -6.95
C PHE A 378 9.94 5.38 -6.27
N ASP A 379 11.10 4.84 -6.65
CA ASP A 379 12.40 5.32 -6.14
C ASP A 379 12.67 6.78 -6.50
N PHE A 380 12.39 7.17 -7.74
CA PHE A 380 12.58 8.54 -8.21
C PHE A 380 11.74 9.53 -7.39
N ASN A 381 10.46 9.22 -7.14
CA ASN A 381 9.59 10.07 -6.33
C ASN A 381 10.11 10.23 -4.88
N LYS A 382 10.68 9.16 -4.29
CA LYS A 382 11.32 9.19 -2.96
C LYS A 382 12.56 10.08 -2.93
N CYS A 383 13.36 10.14 -3.99
CA CYS A 383 14.59 10.93 -4.05
C CYS A 383 14.38 12.43 -4.39
N SER A 384 13.36 12.76 -5.18
CA SER A 384 13.14 14.13 -5.67
C SER A 384 12.50 15.08 -4.65
N SER A 385 11.89 14.56 -3.57
CA SER A 385 11.18 15.38 -2.57
C SER A 385 12.10 15.85 -1.43
N LYS A 386 12.94 16.86 -1.69
CA LYS A 386 13.60 17.64 -0.61
C LYS A 386 12.63 18.56 0.14
N GLU A 387 11.46 18.82 -0.45
CA GLU A 387 10.33 19.52 0.16
C GLU A 387 9.18 18.53 0.28
N LYS A 388 8.68 18.32 1.51
CA LYS A 388 7.52 17.48 1.90
C LYS A 388 7.05 16.48 0.84
N TYR A 389 7.48 15.23 1.02
CA TYR A 389 6.91 14.03 0.43
C TYR A 389 5.38 14.17 0.22
N ASP A 390 4.91 14.31 -1.02
CA ASP A 390 3.47 14.33 -1.31
C ASP A 390 2.93 12.91 -1.31
N SER A 391 2.77 12.38 -0.09
CA SER A 391 2.26 11.03 0.21
C SER A 391 0.97 10.69 -0.55
N ASN A 392 0.15 11.69 -0.89
CA ASN A 392 -1.10 11.47 -1.60
C ASN A 392 -0.89 10.88 -3.00
N SER A 393 0.09 11.38 -3.76
CA SER A 393 0.34 10.92 -5.15
C SER A 393 0.82 9.45 -5.19
N VAL A 394 1.65 9.06 -4.22
CA VAL A 394 2.17 7.68 -4.08
C VAL A 394 1.05 6.73 -3.64
N ILE A 395 0.19 7.16 -2.70
CA ILE A 395 -0.98 6.41 -2.26
C ILE A 395 -1.96 6.21 -3.42
N GLU A 396 -2.17 7.22 -4.27
CA GLU A 396 -3.03 7.11 -5.45
C GLU A 396 -2.49 6.12 -6.49
N CYS A 397 -1.19 6.16 -6.78
CA CYS A 397 -0.53 5.15 -7.63
C CYS A 397 -0.65 3.74 -7.04
N THR A 398 -0.42 3.62 -5.73
CA THR A 398 -0.55 2.37 -4.98
C THR A 398 -1.97 1.82 -5.08
N ARG A 399 -2.97 2.68 -4.86
CA ARG A 399 -4.38 2.37 -5.01
C ARG A 399 -4.67 1.88 -6.42
N TYR A 400 -4.21 2.59 -7.45
CA TYR A 400 -4.43 2.21 -8.86
C TYR A 400 -3.90 0.81 -9.19
N ILE A 401 -2.72 0.44 -8.68
CA ILE A 401 -2.13 -0.91 -8.85
C ILE A 401 -2.95 -1.96 -8.07
N LEU A 402 -3.21 -1.72 -6.78
CA LEU A 402 -3.78 -2.73 -5.87
C LEU A 402 -5.28 -2.99 -6.08
N ILE A 403 -6.02 -2.08 -6.71
CA ILE A 403 -7.43 -2.31 -7.04
C ILE A 403 -7.63 -2.76 -8.48
N HIS A 404 -6.55 -2.94 -9.25
CA HIS A 404 -6.65 -3.32 -10.65
C HIS A 404 -7.21 -4.74 -10.83
N PRO A 405 -8.38 -4.93 -11.49
CA PRO A 405 -9.05 -6.23 -11.54
C PRO A 405 -8.27 -7.30 -12.31
N ILE A 406 -7.56 -6.94 -13.39
CA ILE A 406 -6.71 -7.88 -14.14
C ILE A 406 -5.57 -8.43 -13.27
N LEU A 407 -4.85 -7.57 -12.54
CA LEU A 407 -3.79 -8.02 -11.62
C LEU A 407 -4.36 -8.90 -10.51
N LEU A 408 -5.50 -8.51 -9.94
CA LEU A 408 -6.18 -9.30 -8.93
C LEU A 408 -6.63 -10.66 -9.48
N ASN A 409 -7.16 -10.73 -10.71
CA ASN A 409 -7.61 -11.98 -11.33
C ASN A 409 -6.44 -12.92 -11.65
N SER A 410 -5.32 -12.40 -12.13
CA SER A 410 -4.12 -13.18 -12.41
C SER A 410 -3.32 -13.57 -11.16
N PHE A 411 -3.60 -12.96 -10.01
CA PHE A 411 -2.96 -13.32 -8.74
C PHE A 411 -3.42 -14.69 -8.23
N ASN A 412 -2.48 -15.64 -8.17
CA ASN A 412 -2.72 -16.99 -7.68
C ASN A 412 -1.47 -17.62 -7.04
N PRO A 413 -1.22 -17.38 -5.73
CA PRO A 413 -0.02 -17.85 -5.04
C PRO A 413 -0.04 -19.34 -4.65
N VAL A 414 -1.10 -20.08 -5.01
CA VAL A 414 -1.31 -21.47 -4.55
C VAL A 414 -1.79 -22.43 -5.66
N ALA A 415 -1.85 -22.01 -6.91
CA ALA A 415 -2.27 -22.88 -8.02
C ALA A 415 -1.22 -23.95 -8.37
N LYS A 416 -1.71 -25.11 -8.84
CA LYS A 416 -0.92 -26.05 -9.62
C LYS A 416 -0.59 -25.32 -10.93
N ILE A 417 0.68 -25.01 -11.13
CA ILE A 417 1.24 -24.14 -12.17
C ILE A 417 0.93 -24.70 -13.58
N GLN A 418 -0.31 -24.58 -14.06
CA GLN A 418 -0.70 -24.86 -15.44
C GLN A 418 -0.93 -23.54 -16.20
N ASP A 419 -1.45 -22.52 -15.52
CA ASP A 419 -1.54 -21.17 -16.07
C ASP A 419 -0.18 -20.45 -15.93
N ASN A 420 0.58 -20.43 -17.03
CA ASN A 420 1.87 -19.77 -17.10
C ASN A 420 1.76 -18.26 -16.85
N THR A 421 0.68 -17.61 -17.30
CA THR A 421 0.47 -16.17 -17.13
C THR A 421 0.23 -15.83 -15.66
N ALA A 422 -0.67 -16.54 -14.98
CA ALA A 422 -0.91 -16.34 -13.56
C ALA A 422 0.36 -16.56 -12.71
N LYS A 423 1.17 -17.55 -13.07
CA LYS A 423 2.46 -17.83 -12.42
C LYS A 423 3.43 -16.65 -12.59
N ILE A 424 3.64 -16.21 -13.83
CA ILE A 424 4.53 -15.10 -14.16
C ILE A 424 4.10 -13.84 -13.39
N VAL A 425 2.83 -13.45 -13.49
CA VAL A 425 2.28 -12.28 -12.79
C VAL A 425 2.43 -12.39 -11.28
N THR A 426 2.05 -13.51 -10.68
CA THR A 426 2.13 -13.71 -9.22
C THR A 426 3.57 -13.68 -8.71
N ILE A 427 4.55 -14.09 -9.50
CA ILE A 427 5.96 -13.99 -9.10
C ILE A 427 6.43 -12.53 -9.20
N GLY A 428 6.16 -11.83 -10.31
CA GLY A 428 6.64 -10.46 -10.48
C GLY A 428 5.94 -9.42 -9.61
N LEU A 429 4.71 -9.67 -9.17
CA LEU A 429 3.99 -8.78 -8.23
C LEU A 429 4.64 -8.75 -6.84
N VAL A 430 5.45 -9.74 -6.45
CA VAL A 430 6.09 -9.80 -5.13
C VAL A 430 6.93 -8.56 -4.85
N GLU A 431 7.88 -8.23 -5.74
CA GLU A 431 8.78 -7.10 -5.54
C GLU A 431 8.05 -5.75 -5.66
N ILE A 432 7.01 -5.68 -6.50
CA ILE A 432 6.14 -4.50 -6.59
C ILE A 432 5.47 -4.26 -5.23
N PHE A 433 4.96 -5.33 -4.61
CA PHE A 433 4.28 -5.21 -3.31
C PHE A 433 5.28 -4.92 -2.18
N GLU A 434 6.46 -5.56 -2.19
CA GLU A 434 7.55 -5.23 -1.26
C GLU A 434 7.89 -3.74 -1.37
N LYS A 435 8.00 -3.21 -2.60
CA LYS A 435 8.26 -1.78 -2.83
C LYS A 435 7.13 -0.86 -2.38
N ILE A 436 5.89 -1.25 -2.63
CA ILE A 436 4.70 -0.51 -2.16
C ILE A 436 4.67 -0.45 -0.63
N VAL A 437 5.02 -1.54 0.06
CA VAL A 437 5.07 -1.55 1.53
C VAL A 437 6.22 -0.67 2.05
N ASP A 438 7.42 -0.78 1.48
CA ASP A 438 8.60 0.05 1.83
C ASP A 438 8.34 1.55 1.64
N ILE A 439 7.71 1.92 0.52
CA ILE A 439 7.51 3.35 0.21
C ILE A 439 6.38 3.98 1.03
N ASN A 440 5.45 3.16 1.54
CA ASN A 440 4.31 3.60 2.34
C ASN A 440 4.45 3.21 3.82
N GLU A 441 5.65 2.99 4.35
CA GLU A 441 5.85 2.58 5.76
C GLU A 441 5.16 3.52 6.77
N GLU A 442 5.10 4.82 6.47
CA GLU A 442 4.45 5.82 7.32
C GLU A 442 2.93 5.95 7.09
N SER A 443 2.39 5.30 6.04
CA SER A 443 0.99 5.41 5.61
C SER A 443 0.22 4.10 5.83
N ASP A 444 -1.02 4.19 6.33
CA ASP A 444 -1.86 3.00 6.48
C ASP A 444 -2.43 2.54 5.13
N ILE A 445 -1.78 1.56 4.50
CA ILE A 445 -2.22 0.93 3.24
C ILE A 445 -2.98 -0.38 3.46
N GLN A 446 -3.32 -0.75 4.70
CA GLN A 446 -3.96 -2.04 5.00
C GLN A 446 -5.28 -2.22 4.24
N ASP A 447 -6.07 -1.15 4.11
CA ASP A 447 -7.35 -1.16 3.41
C ASP A 447 -7.18 -1.41 1.90
N LEU A 448 -6.06 -0.95 1.30
CA LEU A 448 -5.77 -1.16 -0.12
C LEU A 448 -5.41 -2.61 -0.43
N LEU A 449 -4.84 -3.34 0.54
CA LEU A 449 -4.43 -4.75 0.39
C LEU A 449 -5.58 -5.75 0.58
N VAL A 450 -6.75 -5.29 1.06
CA VAL A 450 -7.92 -6.13 1.37
C VAL A 450 -8.36 -7.04 0.20
N PRO A 451 -8.42 -6.60 -1.07
CA PRO A 451 -8.83 -7.47 -2.19
C PRO A 451 -7.89 -8.67 -2.37
N PHE A 452 -6.58 -8.43 -2.36
CA PHE A 452 -5.56 -9.47 -2.49
C PHE A 452 -5.54 -10.41 -1.28
N LYS A 453 -5.70 -9.86 -0.08
CA LYS A 453 -5.82 -10.61 1.17
C LYS A 453 -7.02 -11.56 1.13
N ASN A 454 -8.20 -11.07 0.77
CA ASN A 454 -9.43 -11.88 0.69
C ASN A 454 -9.29 -12.99 -0.35
N LYS A 455 -8.67 -12.69 -1.50
CA LYS A 455 -8.38 -13.69 -2.52
C LYS A 455 -7.40 -14.76 -2.02
N LEU A 456 -6.30 -14.36 -1.38
CA LEU A 456 -5.34 -15.30 -0.77
C LEU A 456 -6.04 -16.21 0.25
N MET A 457 -6.83 -15.65 1.17
CA MET A 457 -7.54 -16.41 2.20
C MET A 457 -8.52 -17.42 1.61
N SER A 458 -9.29 -17.01 0.60
CA SER A 458 -10.22 -17.90 -0.11
C SER A 458 -9.48 -19.06 -0.78
N LEU A 459 -8.39 -18.75 -1.49
CA LEU A 459 -7.57 -19.75 -2.17
C LEU A 459 -6.90 -20.71 -1.17
N LEU A 460 -6.35 -20.22 -0.07
CA LEU A 460 -5.76 -21.04 0.99
C LEU A 460 -6.78 -21.99 1.61
N LYS A 461 -8.01 -21.54 1.90
CA LYS A 461 -9.07 -22.40 2.43
C LYS A 461 -9.40 -23.56 1.50
N VAL A 462 -9.48 -23.29 0.19
CA VAL A 462 -9.76 -24.34 -0.82
C VAL A 462 -8.60 -25.31 -0.91
N VAL A 463 -7.37 -24.81 -0.99
CA VAL A 463 -6.18 -25.64 -1.16
C VAL A 463 -5.91 -26.50 0.09
N LEU A 464 -6.03 -25.94 1.29
CA LEU A 464 -5.83 -26.68 2.54
C LEU A 464 -6.86 -27.80 2.71
N ARG A 465 -8.12 -27.58 2.30
CA ARG A 465 -9.13 -28.66 2.26
C ARG A 465 -8.75 -29.78 1.30
N LYS A 466 -8.24 -29.44 0.11
CA LYS A 466 -7.76 -30.44 -0.85
C LYS A 466 -6.54 -31.20 -0.33
N CYS A 467 -5.59 -30.50 0.30
CA CYS A 467 -4.40 -31.11 0.89
C CYS A 467 -4.74 -32.05 2.04
N ALA A 468 -5.75 -31.72 2.86
CA ALA A 468 -6.27 -32.62 3.89
C ALA A 468 -6.85 -33.92 3.30
N GLY A 469 -7.34 -33.89 2.06
CA GLY A 469 -7.78 -35.06 1.30
C GLY A 469 -6.68 -35.80 0.54
N GLY A 470 -5.39 -35.50 0.79
CA GLY A 470 -4.25 -36.19 0.17
C GLY A 470 -3.69 -35.53 -1.10
N TRP A 471 -4.14 -34.33 -1.46
CA TRP A 471 -3.61 -33.60 -2.62
C TRP A 471 -2.26 -32.93 -2.30
N ALA A 472 -1.24 -33.13 -3.14
CA ALA A 472 0.07 -32.49 -3.00
C ALA A 472 0.17 -31.19 -3.82
N LEU A 473 0.55 -30.10 -3.15
CA LEU A 473 0.88 -28.83 -3.79
C LEU A 473 2.35 -28.84 -4.22
N ARG A 474 2.61 -28.66 -5.53
CA ARG A 474 3.97 -28.46 -6.04
C ARG A 474 4.35 -26.99 -5.92
N THR A 475 5.25 -26.72 -4.97
CA THR A 475 6.08 -25.51 -4.77
C THR A 475 5.53 -24.17 -5.29
N THR A 476 5.11 -23.31 -4.36
CA THR A 476 4.92 -21.87 -4.61
C THR A 476 5.80 -21.05 -3.66
N HIS A 477 7.05 -20.78 -4.07
CA HIS A 477 8.02 -20.00 -3.29
C HIS A 477 7.53 -18.59 -2.92
N CYS A 478 6.57 -18.04 -3.67
CA CYS A 478 5.97 -16.73 -3.41
C CYS A 478 4.95 -16.70 -2.27
N LEU A 479 4.38 -17.85 -1.85
CA LEU A 479 3.33 -17.87 -0.81
C LEU A 479 3.84 -17.32 0.53
N LEU A 480 5.03 -17.71 0.96
CA LEU A 480 5.65 -17.24 2.20
C LEU A 480 5.83 -15.72 2.21
N LYS A 481 6.26 -15.18 1.06
CA LYS A 481 6.42 -13.74 0.88
C LYS A 481 5.08 -13.03 1.00
N TYR A 482 4.04 -13.51 0.31
CA TYR A 482 2.71 -12.90 0.39
C TYR A 482 2.07 -12.95 1.77
N ILE A 483 2.29 -14.01 2.55
CA ILE A 483 1.84 -14.08 3.96
C ILE A 483 2.46 -12.95 4.80
N SER A 484 3.69 -12.55 4.48
CA SER A 484 4.39 -11.46 5.17
C SER A 484 3.97 -10.08 4.63
N ILE A 485 3.90 -9.94 3.31
CA ILE A 485 3.65 -8.67 2.60
C ILE A 485 2.20 -8.18 2.79
N LEU A 486 1.20 -9.07 2.77
CA LEU A 486 -0.22 -8.69 2.78
C LEU A 486 -0.75 -8.28 4.17
N GLN A 487 0.13 -8.12 5.17
CA GLN A 487 -0.19 -7.61 6.52
C GLN A 487 -1.43 -8.27 7.14
N LEU A 488 -1.53 -9.61 7.09
CA LEU A 488 -2.70 -10.37 7.57
C LEU A 488 -3.06 -10.03 9.02
N LYS A 489 -4.36 -10.00 9.36
CA LYS A 489 -4.80 -9.76 10.76
C LYS A 489 -4.49 -11.00 11.60
N SER A 490 -4.36 -10.82 12.92
CA SER A 490 -4.08 -11.94 13.84
C SER A 490 -5.11 -13.07 13.73
N SER A 491 -6.39 -12.72 13.50
CA SER A 491 -7.46 -13.69 13.25
C SER A 491 -7.24 -14.53 11.99
N ASP A 492 -6.73 -13.93 10.91
CA ASP A 492 -6.45 -14.63 9.66
C ASP A 492 -5.27 -15.59 9.82
N LEU A 493 -4.20 -15.12 10.49
CA LEU A 493 -3.02 -15.93 10.79
C LEU A 493 -3.38 -17.16 11.64
N GLN A 494 -4.24 -16.97 12.65
CA GLN A 494 -4.75 -18.04 13.49
C GLN A 494 -5.63 -19.02 12.68
N GLU A 495 -6.51 -18.53 11.80
CA GLU A 495 -7.34 -19.38 10.95
C GLU A 495 -6.49 -20.25 10.01
N ILE A 496 -5.45 -19.67 9.41
CA ILE A 496 -4.50 -20.43 8.56
C ILE A 496 -3.78 -21.47 9.41
N LEU A 497 -3.22 -21.10 10.56
CA LEU A 497 -2.49 -22.02 11.43
C LEU A 497 -3.38 -23.19 11.88
N LYS A 498 -4.61 -22.90 12.31
CA LYS A 498 -5.61 -23.92 12.64
C LYS A 498 -5.90 -24.86 11.49
N SER A 499 -6.07 -24.32 10.28
CA SER A 499 -6.30 -25.12 9.07
C SER A 499 -5.10 -26.01 8.73
N LEU A 500 -3.87 -25.53 8.91
CA LEU A 500 -2.65 -26.33 8.73
C LEU A 500 -2.58 -27.49 9.71
N THR A 501 -3.09 -27.33 10.93
CA THR A 501 -3.08 -28.44 11.90
C THR A 501 -3.98 -29.62 11.53
N ASN A 502 -4.84 -29.47 10.52
CA ASN A 502 -5.68 -30.55 10.01
C ASN A 502 -5.03 -31.33 8.85
N LEU A 503 -3.85 -30.92 8.38
CA LEU A 503 -3.10 -31.65 7.37
C LEU A 503 -2.46 -32.92 7.94
N PRO A 504 -2.28 -33.97 7.12
CA PRO A 504 -1.51 -35.14 7.52
C PRO A 504 -0.03 -34.77 7.75
N ARG A 505 0.67 -35.55 8.59
CA ARG A 505 2.07 -35.28 8.99
C ARG A 505 3.01 -35.25 7.80
N GLU A 506 2.75 -36.10 6.82
CA GLU A 506 3.48 -36.23 5.57
C GLU A 506 3.37 -34.97 4.71
N GLY A 507 2.31 -34.17 4.88
CA GLY A 507 2.09 -32.93 4.13
C GLY A 507 3.08 -31.80 4.46
N PHE A 508 3.85 -31.93 5.54
CA PHE A 508 4.90 -30.97 5.93
C PHE A 508 6.27 -31.30 5.31
N LEU A 509 6.37 -32.43 4.60
CA LEU A 509 7.59 -32.89 3.93
C LEU A 509 7.41 -32.89 2.41
N THR A 510 8.51 -32.75 1.68
CA THR A 510 8.50 -33.00 0.23
C THR A 510 8.30 -34.48 -0.09
N GLU A 511 7.92 -34.82 -1.32
CA GLU A 511 7.70 -36.21 -1.76
C GLU A 511 8.95 -37.09 -1.52
N ASP A 512 10.15 -36.53 -1.66
CA ASP A 512 11.42 -37.21 -1.41
C ASP A 512 11.82 -37.27 0.08
N LYS A 513 11.04 -36.64 0.97
CA LYS A 513 11.26 -36.53 2.43
C LYS A 513 12.62 -35.94 2.82
N LYS A 514 13.30 -35.24 1.91
CA LYS A 514 14.62 -34.63 2.16
C LYS A 514 14.55 -33.18 2.61
N THR A 515 13.40 -32.51 2.42
CA THR A 515 13.22 -31.10 2.76
C THR A 515 11.81 -30.83 3.27
N LEU A 516 11.63 -29.65 3.89
CA LEU A 516 10.31 -29.17 4.30
C LEU A 516 9.47 -28.80 3.07
N SER A 517 8.21 -29.20 3.07
CA SER A 517 7.23 -28.69 2.11
C SER A 517 6.94 -27.20 2.34
N ILE A 518 6.20 -26.58 1.42
CA ILE A 518 5.74 -25.19 1.61
C ILE A 518 4.95 -25.03 2.92
N TRP A 519 4.14 -26.02 3.31
CA TRP A 519 3.42 -25.99 4.59
C TRP A 519 4.36 -26.13 5.78
N GLY A 520 5.40 -26.95 5.65
CA GLY A 520 6.49 -27.04 6.61
C GLY A 520 7.22 -25.71 6.81
N GLN A 521 7.31 -24.86 5.79
CA GLN A 521 7.92 -23.53 5.89
C GLN A 521 6.93 -22.44 6.35
N VAL A 522 5.64 -22.59 6.05
CA VAL A 522 4.60 -21.60 6.41
C VAL A 522 4.33 -21.59 7.92
N VAL A 523 4.30 -22.76 8.58
CA VAL A 523 4.02 -22.86 10.03
C VAL A 523 4.97 -21.99 10.89
N PRO A 524 6.32 -22.10 10.79
CA PRO A 524 7.22 -21.26 11.57
C PRO A 524 7.00 -19.77 11.29
N ARG A 525 6.78 -19.40 10.02
CA ARG A 525 6.53 -17.99 9.67
C ARG A 525 5.25 -17.43 10.28
N LEU A 526 4.17 -18.22 10.32
CA LEU A 526 2.93 -17.82 10.98
C LEU A 526 3.13 -17.64 12.49
N MET A 527 3.88 -18.53 13.14
CA MET A 527 4.19 -18.42 14.56
C MET A 527 4.98 -17.13 14.87
N GLU A 528 5.94 -16.76 14.04
CA GLU A 528 6.67 -15.49 14.18
C GLU A 528 5.76 -14.28 14.06
N LEU A 529 4.96 -14.20 12.99
CA LEU A 529 4.04 -13.08 12.76
C LEU A 529 2.99 -12.96 13.89
N LEU A 530 2.51 -14.09 14.42
CA LEU A 530 1.61 -14.10 15.58
C LEU A 530 2.32 -13.57 16.84
N SER A 531 3.61 -13.86 17.00
CA SER A 531 4.41 -13.39 18.15
C SER A 531 4.64 -11.88 18.12
N GLU A 532 4.91 -11.34 16.93
CA GLU A 532 5.10 -9.90 16.70
C GLU A 532 3.81 -9.10 16.97
N LYS A 533 2.64 -9.70 16.78
CA LYS A 533 1.32 -9.07 16.97
C LYS A 533 0.71 -9.32 18.35
N LYS A 534 1.51 -9.66 19.36
CA LYS A 534 1.05 -9.94 20.73
C LYS A 534 0.23 -8.79 21.32
N ASN A 535 -1.03 -9.06 21.63
CA ASN A 535 -1.91 -8.16 22.40
C ASN A 535 -2.83 -8.95 23.34
N LEU A 536 -3.58 -8.26 24.21
CA LEU A 536 -4.46 -8.89 25.20
C LEU A 536 -5.59 -9.72 24.56
N GLU A 537 -6.19 -9.22 23.48
CA GLU A 537 -7.27 -9.90 22.76
C GLU A 537 -6.79 -11.25 22.19
N MET A 538 -5.59 -11.25 21.61
CA MET A 538 -4.96 -12.42 21.03
C MET A 538 -4.58 -13.47 22.07
N ILE A 539 -4.12 -13.06 23.26
CA ILE A 539 -3.90 -13.97 24.39
C ILE A 539 -5.22 -14.66 24.76
N ALA A 540 -6.32 -13.92 24.84
CA ALA A 540 -7.63 -14.49 25.14
C ALA A 540 -8.13 -15.44 24.03
N GLN A 541 -7.88 -15.12 22.76
CA GLN A 541 -8.25 -15.99 21.62
C GLN A 541 -7.43 -17.29 21.60
N LEU A 542 -6.11 -17.22 21.74
CA LEU A 542 -5.23 -18.40 21.71
C LEU A 542 -5.41 -19.31 22.93
N SER A 543 -5.78 -18.75 24.09
CA SER A 543 -6.08 -19.55 25.27
C SER A 543 -7.20 -20.58 25.07
N LYS A 544 -8.09 -20.35 24.08
CA LYS A 544 -9.17 -21.26 23.69
C LYS A 544 -8.74 -22.33 22.67
N GLU A 545 -7.55 -22.21 22.09
CA GLU A 545 -7.07 -23.05 20.98
C GLU A 545 -5.87 -23.94 21.39
N THR A 546 -5.85 -24.41 22.64
CA THR A 546 -4.79 -25.28 23.15
C THR A 546 -4.58 -26.54 22.30
N GLN A 547 -5.66 -27.11 21.74
CA GLN A 547 -5.58 -28.28 20.85
C GLN A 547 -4.80 -28.00 19.55
N MET A 548 -4.92 -26.79 18.99
CA MET A 548 -4.15 -26.39 17.80
C MET A 548 -2.65 -26.44 18.12
N VAL A 549 -2.25 -25.84 19.23
CA VAL A 549 -0.85 -25.76 19.66
C VAL A 549 -0.29 -27.14 19.97
N HIS A 550 -1.07 -27.99 20.63
CA HIS A 550 -0.71 -29.38 20.88
C HIS A 550 -0.36 -30.13 19.57
N LYS A 551 -1.19 -29.96 18.53
CA LYS A 551 -0.91 -30.56 17.21
C LYS A 551 0.37 -30.02 16.58
N VAL A 552 0.65 -28.71 16.70
CA VAL A 552 1.91 -28.11 16.21
C VAL A 552 3.12 -28.80 16.85
N PHE A 553 3.08 -29.07 18.17
CA PHE A 553 4.13 -29.81 18.87
C PHE A 553 4.28 -31.26 18.40
N ILE A 554 3.17 -31.95 18.11
CA ILE A 554 3.18 -33.29 17.52
C ILE A 554 3.86 -33.27 16.14
N TYR A 555 3.59 -32.26 15.31
CA TYR A 555 4.23 -32.14 14.00
C TYR A 555 5.70 -31.80 14.13
N PHE A 556 6.06 -30.89 15.04
CA PHE A 556 7.45 -30.54 15.33
C PHE A 556 8.28 -31.76 15.76
N THR A 557 7.78 -32.57 16.69
CA THR A 557 8.47 -33.80 17.13
C THR A 557 8.58 -34.84 16.02
N HIS A 558 7.53 -34.99 15.19
CA HIS A 558 7.61 -35.84 14.02
C HIS A 558 8.70 -35.39 13.02
N LEU A 559 8.78 -34.09 12.75
CA LEU A 559 9.81 -33.53 11.88
C LEU A 559 11.22 -33.72 12.47
N LYS A 560 11.39 -33.63 13.79
CA LYS A 560 12.67 -33.95 14.44
C LYS A 560 13.13 -35.38 14.18
N CYS A 561 12.21 -36.35 14.20
CA CYS A 561 12.52 -37.75 13.91
C CYS A 561 13.02 -37.99 12.47
N THR A 562 12.75 -37.06 11.55
CA THR A 562 13.22 -37.16 10.15
C THR A 562 14.64 -36.67 9.93
N ARG A 563 15.33 -36.18 10.98
CA ARG A 563 16.71 -35.63 10.93
C ARG A 563 16.91 -34.49 9.92
N LEU A 564 15.85 -33.75 9.65
CA LEU A 564 15.92 -32.54 8.85
C LEU A 564 16.40 -31.36 9.70
N ASN A 565 17.11 -30.41 9.08
CA ASN A 565 17.36 -29.13 9.72
C ASN A 565 16.03 -28.37 9.85
N ILE A 566 15.54 -28.27 11.08
CA ILE A 566 14.31 -27.56 11.44
C ILE A 566 14.56 -26.44 12.45
N GLU A 567 15.75 -25.84 12.43
CA GLU A 567 16.12 -24.74 13.33
C GLU A 567 15.11 -23.56 13.25
N SER A 568 14.55 -23.30 12.06
CA SER A 568 13.48 -22.32 11.89
C SER A 568 12.25 -22.63 12.75
N TRP A 569 11.83 -23.89 12.83
CA TRP A 569 10.73 -24.29 13.71
C TRP A 569 11.06 -24.05 15.18
N GLU A 570 12.27 -24.41 15.60
CA GLU A 570 12.69 -24.28 17.00
C GLU A 570 12.72 -22.82 17.44
N ASN A 571 13.29 -21.96 16.60
CA ASN A 571 13.41 -20.53 16.85
C ASN A 571 12.03 -19.85 16.85
N SER A 572 11.19 -20.16 15.87
CA SER A 572 9.84 -19.58 15.79
C SER A 572 8.95 -20.09 16.93
N LEU A 573 9.05 -21.37 17.32
CA LEU A 573 8.31 -21.94 18.44
C LEU A 573 8.76 -21.33 19.78
N TYR A 574 10.06 -21.15 19.99
CA TYR A 574 10.59 -20.44 21.15
C TYR A 574 10.03 -19.02 21.26
N LYS A 575 10.10 -18.23 20.16
CA LYS A 575 9.53 -16.86 20.11
C LYS A 575 8.03 -16.85 20.42
N PHE A 576 7.29 -17.80 19.85
CA PHE A 576 5.85 -17.93 20.04
C PHE A 576 5.46 -18.28 21.48
N LEU A 577 6.16 -19.23 22.11
CA LEU A 577 5.89 -19.58 23.51
C LEU A 577 6.33 -18.48 24.47
N ASN A 578 7.39 -17.74 24.14
CA ASN A 578 7.78 -16.56 24.91
C ASN A 578 6.73 -15.44 24.82
N ALA A 579 6.12 -15.24 23.64
CA ALA A 579 5.00 -14.34 23.47
C ALA A 579 3.75 -14.82 24.24
N PHE A 580 3.49 -16.13 24.26
CA PHE A 580 2.29 -16.76 24.83
C PHE A 580 2.61 -17.89 25.85
N PRO A 581 3.14 -17.55 27.06
CA PRO A 581 3.64 -18.57 28.00
C PRO A 581 2.56 -19.54 28.52
N HIS A 582 1.30 -19.13 28.54
CA HIS A 582 0.17 -19.98 28.96
C HIS A 582 0.01 -21.25 28.12
N LEU A 583 0.55 -21.27 26.89
CA LEU A 583 0.49 -22.42 25.99
C LEU A 583 1.52 -23.50 26.32
N ILE A 584 2.51 -23.22 27.16
CA ILE A 584 3.56 -24.20 27.55
C ILE A 584 2.94 -25.39 28.32
N ALA A 585 1.85 -25.16 29.04
CA ALA A 585 1.13 -26.21 29.77
C ALA A 585 0.56 -27.32 28.87
N VAL A 586 0.46 -27.08 27.56
CA VAL A 586 -0.08 -28.01 26.55
C VAL A 586 0.93 -29.09 26.15
N VAL A 587 2.22 -28.88 26.44
CA VAL A 587 3.27 -29.85 26.13
C VAL A 587 3.10 -31.08 27.02
N ASP A 588 2.71 -32.20 26.42
CA ASP A 588 2.56 -33.46 27.13
C ASP A 588 3.91 -34.18 27.32
N LEU A 589 3.92 -35.14 28.24
CA LEU A 589 5.12 -35.92 28.58
C LEU A 589 5.66 -36.70 27.38
N LYS A 590 4.77 -37.17 26.50
CA LYS A 590 5.16 -37.99 25.34
C LYS A 590 5.92 -37.15 24.32
N THR A 591 5.42 -35.95 24.01
CA THR A 591 6.04 -34.99 23.11
C THR A 591 7.37 -34.53 23.68
N PHE A 592 7.42 -34.22 24.98
CA PHE A 592 8.66 -33.78 25.62
C PHE A 592 9.74 -34.88 25.61
N ASN A 593 9.38 -36.13 25.92
CA ASN A 593 10.32 -37.26 25.84
C ASN A 593 10.81 -37.47 24.40
N SER A 594 9.92 -37.39 23.41
CA SER A 594 10.31 -37.50 22.00
C SER A 594 11.28 -36.39 21.59
N LEU A 595 11.19 -35.19 22.17
CA LEU A 595 12.16 -34.12 21.92
C LEU A 595 13.56 -34.46 22.45
N LEU A 596 13.63 -35.13 23.62
CA LEU A 596 14.90 -35.56 24.23
C LEU A 596 15.58 -36.71 23.47
N GLU A 597 14.80 -37.55 22.79
CA GLU A 597 15.29 -38.71 22.03
C GLU A 597 15.90 -38.35 20.65
N ASN A 598 15.73 -37.11 20.19
CA ASN A 598 16.18 -36.64 18.88
C ASN A 598 17.51 -35.86 18.95
N GLU A 599 18.10 -35.54 17.79
CA GLU A 599 19.32 -34.74 17.71
C GLU A 599 19.18 -33.36 18.38
N LEU A 600 20.09 -33.08 19.31
CA LEU A 600 20.10 -31.89 20.15
C LEU A 600 21.06 -30.83 19.59
N GLY A 601 20.50 -29.90 18.82
CA GLY A 601 21.18 -28.67 18.44
C GLY A 601 21.10 -27.61 19.55
N GLU A 602 21.81 -26.50 19.38
CA GLU A 602 21.79 -25.37 20.32
C GLU A 602 20.38 -24.77 20.48
N SER A 603 19.65 -24.61 19.38
CA SER A 603 18.25 -24.20 19.33
C SER A 603 17.32 -25.18 20.07
N THR A 604 17.55 -26.48 19.96
CA THR A 604 16.81 -27.53 20.68
C THR A 604 17.05 -27.43 22.18
N ILE A 605 18.32 -27.31 22.59
CA ILE A 605 18.71 -27.16 23.99
C ILE A 605 18.05 -25.92 24.59
N ARG A 606 18.12 -24.78 23.90
CA ARG A 606 17.46 -23.54 24.33
C ARG A 606 15.96 -23.73 24.53
N LEU A 607 15.29 -24.42 23.61
CA LEU A 607 13.86 -24.73 23.74
C LEU A 607 13.57 -25.62 24.96
N ILE A 608 14.38 -26.66 25.21
CA ILE A 608 14.22 -27.55 26.37
C ILE A 608 14.42 -26.80 27.69
N CYS A 609 15.48 -25.98 27.79
CA CYS A 609 15.73 -25.13 28.96
C CYS A 609 14.53 -24.22 29.24
N PHE A 610 14.01 -23.55 28.20
CA PHE A 610 12.85 -22.67 28.32
C PHE A 610 11.57 -23.42 28.74
N LEU A 611 11.31 -24.60 28.16
CA LEU A 611 10.15 -25.42 28.51
C LEU A 611 10.21 -25.89 29.97
N THR A 612 11.38 -26.31 30.45
CA THR A 612 11.56 -26.78 31.83
C THR A 612 11.48 -25.64 32.85
N GLU A 613 12.07 -24.48 32.56
CA GLU A 613 11.98 -23.25 33.37
C GLU A 613 10.52 -22.85 33.62
N ARG A 614 9.70 -22.86 32.56
CA ARG A 614 8.31 -22.38 32.62
C ARG A 614 7.30 -23.46 32.97
N ASN A 615 7.69 -24.73 32.97
CA ASN A 615 6.84 -25.86 33.35
C ASN A 615 7.62 -26.90 34.17
N PRO A 616 7.68 -26.75 35.51
CA PRO A 616 8.40 -27.65 36.40
C PRO A 616 7.96 -29.12 36.34
N LYS A 617 6.76 -29.41 35.81
CA LYS A 617 6.27 -30.79 35.61
C LYS A 617 7.11 -31.59 34.60
N LEU A 618 7.90 -30.91 33.76
CA LEU A 618 8.79 -31.54 32.77
C LEU A 618 10.15 -31.94 33.37
N ILE A 619 10.50 -31.46 34.56
CA ILE A 619 11.79 -31.76 35.22
C ILE A 619 11.88 -33.25 35.64
N PRO A 620 10.88 -33.88 36.29
CA PRO A 620 10.98 -35.31 36.61
C PRO A 620 11.13 -36.22 35.37
N PRO A 621 10.36 -36.05 34.28
CA PRO A 621 10.61 -36.75 33.02
C PRO A 621 12.03 -36.55 32.48
N PHE A 622 12.53 -35.31 32.48
CA PHE A 622 13.90 -34.99 32.08
C PHE A 622 14.92 -35.77 32.91
N THR A 623 14.85 -35.68 34.24
CA THR A 623 15.79 -36.38 35.14
C THR A 623 15.78 -37.89 34.91
N LYS A 624 14.60 -38.50 34.73
CA LYS A 624 14.45 -39.92 34.46
C LYS A 624 15.11 -40.33 33.14
N HIS A 625 14.87 -39.57 32.08
CA HIS A 625 15.35 -39.89 30.74
C HIS A 625 16.87 -39.72 30.64
N VAL A 626 17.39 -38.59 31.12
CA VAL A 626 18.83 -38.30 31.19
C VAL A 626 19.58 -39.31 32.07
N SER A 627 19.01 -39.71 33.22
CA SER A 627 19.63 -40.70 34.10
C SER A 627 19.73 -42.10 33.49
N SER A 628 18.92 -42.39 32.48
CA SER A 628 18.83 -43.70 31.82
C SER A 628 19.67 -43.76 30.55
N ASP A 629 19.97 -42.62 29.93
CA ASP A 629 20.72 -42.52 28.67
C ASP A 629 22.14 -41.96 28.89
N LYS A 630 23.14 -42.80 28.61
CA LYS A 630 24.56 -42.45 28.73
C LYS A 630 25.01 -41.36 27.76
N ILE A 631 24.31 -41.15 26.64
CA ILE A 631 24.63 -40.12 25.66
C ILE A 631 24.14 -38.76 26.17
N LEU A 632 22.91 -38.71 26.69
CA LEU A 632 22.30 -37.47 27.18
C LEU A 632 22.97 -36.95 28.45
N ILE A 633 23.33 -37.84 29.39
CA ILE A 633 24.08 -37.42 30.59
C ILE A 633 25.47 -36.87 30.24
N GLY A 634 26.00 -37.21 29.06
CA GLY A 634 27.26 -36.71 28.52
C GLY A 634 27.14 -35.37 27.79
N HIS A 635 25.95 -34.77 27.65
CA HIS A 635 25.75 -33.48 26.97
C HIS A 635 25.82 -32.29 27.95
N PRO A 636 26.98 -31.63 28.15
CA PRO A 636 27.14 -30.63 29.21
C PRO A 636 26.25 -29.41 29.02
N LYS A 637 26.13 -28.90 27.78
CA LYS A 637 25.29 -27.74 27.46
C LYS A 637 23.81 -27.95 27.82
N LEU A 638 23.28 -29.16 27.64
CA LEU A 638 21.91 -29.49 28.00
C LEU A 638 21.75 -29.55 29.52
N ILE A 639 22.62 -30.30 30.19
CA ILE A 639 22.53 -30.55 31.64
C ILE A 639 22.67 -29.24 32.41
N PHE A 640 23.76 -28.50 32.15
CA PHE A 640 24.02 -27.25 32.86
C PHE A 640 23.05 -26.14 32.44
N GLY A 641 22.58 -26.12 31.19
CA GLY A 641 21.52 -25.20 30.76
C GLY A 641 20.21 -25.40 31.52
N VAL A 642 19.77 -26.65 31.69
CA VAL A 642 18.53 -26.97 32.43
C VAL A 642 18.69 -26.72 33.93
N LEU A 643 19.83 -27.10 34.53
CA LEU A 643 20.14 -26.79 35.94
C LEU A 643 20.14 -25.28 36.18
N SER A 644 20.84 -24.53 35.33
CA SER A 644 20.97 -23.07 35.43
C SER A 644 19.61 -22.38 35.36
N SER A 645 18.74 -22.84 34.46
CA SER A 645 17.39 -22.28 34.30
C SER A 645 16.43 -22.64 35.44
N ASN A 646 16.81 -23.54 36.37
CA ASN A 646 15.92 -24.12 37.38
C ASN A 646 16.61 -24.27 38.76
N LEU A 647 17.40 -23.28 39.18
CA LEU A 647 18.13 -23.33 40.45
C LEU A 647 17.23 -23.36 41.70
N THR A 648 16.00 -22.84 41.59
CA THR A 648 15.01 -22.84 42.68
C THR A 648 14.28 -24.17 42.83
N TYR A 649 14.43 -25.09 41.87
CA TYR A 649 13.81 -26.40 41.91
C TYR A 649 14.54 -27.33 42.90
N LYS A 650 13.79 -28.18 43.61
CA LYS A 650 14.35 -29.17 44.53
C LYS A 650 14.79 -30.43 43.77
N TRP A 651 16.04 -30.43 43.32
CA TRP A 651 16.66 -31.56 42.62
C TRP A 651 16.88 -32.78 43.54
N SER A 652 16.74 -33.99 43.00
CA SER A 652 17.04 -35.22 43.74
C SER A 652 18.55 -35.41 43.91
N SER A 653 19.00 -35.76 45.11
CA SER A 653 20.41 -36.01 45.42
C SER A 653 21.03 -37.10 44.54
N GLU A 654 20.27 -38.15 44.20
CA GLU A 654 20.71 -39.22 43.29
C GLU A 654 21.07 -38.70 41.89
N PHE A 655 20.26 -37.79 41.35
CA PHE A 655 20.50 -37.18 40.04
C PHE A 655 21.72 -36.26 40.06
N LEU A 656 21.83 -35.39 41.08
CA LEU A 656 22.98 -34.49 41.22
C LEU A 656 24.28 -35.27 41.42
N SER A 657 24.27 -36.35 42.20
CA SER A 657 25.42 -37.23 42.39
C SER A 657 25.88 -37.87 41.08
N LYS A 658 24.95 -38.31 40.22
CA LYS A 658 25.28 -38.84 38.88
C LYS A 658 25.90 -37.78 37.96
N ILE A 659 25.37 -36.55 37.97
CA ILE A 659 25.95 -35.43 37.21
C ILE A 659 27.36 -35.11 37.74
N ASN A 660 27.52 -35.09 39.06
CA ASN A 660 28.81 -34.85 39.71
C ASN A 660 29.84 -35.89 39.26
N GLN A 661 29.52 -37.18 39.34
CA GLN A 661 30.42 -38.26 38.89
C GLN A 661 30.88 -38.10 37.42
N GLN A 662 30.04 -37.52 36.57
CA GLN A 662 30.34 -37.33 35.15
C GLN A 662 31.23 -36.10 34.88
N TYR A 663 31.06 -35.01 35.64
CA TYR A 663 31.67 -33.70 35.32
C TYR A 663 32.60 -33.14 36.39
N GLU A 664 32.74 -33.78 37.55
CA GLU A 664 33.57 -33.33 38.68
C GLU A 664 35.00 -33.01 38.23
N GLN A 665 35.62 -33.88 37.43
CA GLN A 665 36.98 -33.67 36.95
C GLN A 665 37.09 -32.47 35.99
N ASN A 666 36.08 -32.24 35.14
CA ASN A 666 36.06 -31.07 34.26
C ASN A 666 35.93 -29.76 35.05
N ILE A 667 35.15 -29.76 36.12
CA ILE A 667 35.00 -28.61 37.03
C ILE A 667 36.32 -28.36 37.78
N ILE A 668 36.97 -29.41 38.29
CA ILE A 668 38.28 -29.30 38.95
C ILE A 668 39.34 -28.75 37.98
N GLU A 669 39.43 -29.29 36.77
CA GLU A 669 40.37 -28.82 35.74
C GLU A 669 40.13 -27.35 35.36
N PHE A 670 38.85 -26.93 35.28
CA PHE A 670 38.50 -25.54 35.00
C PHE A 670 39.05 -24.56 36.05
N PHE A 671 39.08 -24.94 37.34
CA PHE A 671 39.68 -24.11 38.40
C PHE A 671 41.21 -24.17 38.45
N LEU A 672 41.82 -25.25 37.95
CA LEU A 672 43.26 -25.47 38.02
C LEU A 672 44.03 -25.02 36.77
N PHE A 673 43.38 -24.96 35.60
CA PHE A 673 44.01 -24.66 34.31
C PHE A 673 43.15 -23.69 33.48
N SER A 674 43.52 -22.40 33.44
CA SER A 674 42.74 -21.35 32.74
C SER A 674 42.78 -21.41 31.21
N GLU A 675 43.82 -22.00 30.62
CA GLU A 675 44.04 -22.02 29.15
C GLU A 675 43.14 -23.00 28.39
N LYS A 676 42.40 -23.88 29.08
CA LYS A 676 41.44 -24.84 28.49
C LYS A 676 40.00 -24.51 28.89
N SER A 677 39.62 -23.23 28.85
CA SER A 677 38.27 -22.83 29.24
C SER A 677 37.24 -23.55 28.39
N GLN A 678 36.49 -24.48 28.98
CA GLN A 678 35.37 -25.09 28.30
C GLN A 678 34.22 -24.07 28.28
N ASP A 679 33.90 -23.53 27.09
CA ASP A 679 32.93 -22.43 26.92
C ASP A 679 31.59 -22.65 27.65
N TRP A 680 31.15 -23.90 27.79
CA TRP A 680 29.89 -24.24 28.44
C TRP A 680 29.91 -24.07 29.97
N LEU A 681 31.07 -24.17 30.64
CA LEU A 681 31.21 -23.89 32.07
C LEU A 681 31.08 -22.39 32.33
N ASN A 682 31.75 -21.57 31.52
CA ASN A 682 31.67 -20.11 31.57
C ASN A 682 30.23 -19.59 31.31
N GLN A 683 29.48 -20.26 30.44
CA GLN A 683 28.10 -19.89 30.14
C GLN A 683 27.09 -20.31 31.22
N ASN A 684 27.47 -21.16 32.19
CA ASN A 684 26.56 -21.74 33.18
C ASN A 684 27.14 -21.75 34.60
N VAL A 685 27.82 -20.66 35.00
CA VAL A 685 28.50 -20.53 36.31
C VAL A 685 27.56 -20.81 37.49
N ASP A 686 26.31 -20.36 37.41
CA ASP A 686 25.35 -20.54 38.51
C ASP A 686 25.00 -22.02 38.74
N ALA A 687 24.86 -22.80 37.67
CA ALA A 687 24.62 -24.24 37.75
C ALA A 687 25.85 -24.99 38.29
N VAL A 688 27.05 -24.57 37.90
CA VAL A 688 28.30 -25.15 38.42
C VAL A 688 28.43 -24.88 39.92
N THR A 689 28.17 -23.63 40.34
CA THR A 689 28.19 -23.24 41.75
C THR A 689 27.15 -24.03 42.56
N TYR A 690 25.96 -24.21 42.01
CA TYR A 690 24.92 -25.02 42.63
C TYR A 690 25.34 -26.48 42.80
N LEU A 691 25.97 -27.08 41.80
CA LEU A 691 26.44 -28.46 41.86
C LEU A 691 27.57 -28.64 42.88
N ILE A 692 28.52 -27.70 42.95
CA ILE A 692 29.60 -27.70 43.96
C ILE A 692 29.00 -27.66 45.36
N ASN A 693 28.09 -26.70 45.62
CA ASN A 693 27.45 -26.58 46.93
C ASN A 693 26.64 -27.82 47.32
N ALA A 694 26.07 -28.53 46.34
CA ALA A 694 25.23 -29.70 46.59
C ALA A 694 26.00 -31.02 46.72
N CYS A 695 27.17 -31.17 46.07
CA CYS A 695 27.84 -32.47 45.91
C CYS A 695 29.32 -32.50 46.32
N PHE A 696 30.04 -31.38 46.34
CA PHE A 696 31.47 -31.40 46.65
C PHE A 696 31.70 -31.53 48.16
N SER A 697 32.62 -32.40 48.55
CA SER A 697 33.06 -32.49 49.95
C SER A 697 34.03 -31.35 50.29
N LEU A 698 34.14 -31.04 51.58
CA LEU A 698 35.11 -30.07 52.08
C LEU A 698 36.54 -30.42 51.63
N GLU A 699 36.89 -31.71 51.62
CA GLU A 699 38.22 -32.19 51.22
C GLU A 699 38.54 -31.91 49.74
N VAL A 700 37.56 -32.08 48.85
CA VAL A 700 37.71 -31.77 47.42
C VAL A 700 37.88 -30.26 47.21
N CYS A 701 37.04 -29.45 47.87
CA CYS A 701 37.15 -27.99 47.81
C CYS A 701 38.51 -27.49 48.34
N GLU A 702 38.95 -27.96 49.51
CA GLU A 702 40.26 -27.62 50.07
C GLU A 702 41.41 -28.08 49.16
N GLY A 703 41.28 -29.24 48.51
CA GLY A 703 42.25 -29.75 47.56
C GLY A 703 42.40 -28.86 46.32
N ILE A 704 41.28 -28.37 45.77
CA ILE A 704 41.29 -27.39 44.67
C ILE A 704 41.93 -26.08 45.13
N SER A 705 41.52 -25.53 46.28
CA SER A 705 42.07 -24.29 46.81
C SER A 705 43.58 -24.38 47.08
N ARG A 706 44.06 -25.45 47.71
CA ARG A 706 45.49 -25.68 47.96
C ARG A 706 46.29 -25.78 46.65
N LYS A 707 45.77 -26.51 45.66
CA LYS A 707 46.44 -26.68 44.37
C LYS A 707 46.46 -25.37 43.58
N SER A 708 45.35 -24.64 43.52
CA SER A 708 45.26 -23.32 42.90
C SER A 708 46.25 -22.33 43.55
N LEU A 709 46.32 -22.28 44.89
CA LEU A 709 47.29 -21.46 45.63
C LEU A 709 48.75 -21.87 45.40
N SER A 710 49.03 -23.17 45.20
CA SER A 710 50.39 -23.68 44.95
C SER A 710 50.88 -23.50 43.51
N SER A 711 49.97 -23.25 42.55
CA SER A 711 50.27 -23.18 41.12
C SER A 711 50.91 -21.85 40.69
N GLY A 712 50.95 -20.86 41.59
CA GLY A 712 51.86 -19.72 41.53
C GLY A 712 51.91 -18.95 40.20
N ASP A 713 50.77 -18.55 39.61
CA ASP A 713 50.71 -17.32 38.79
C ASP A 713 49.26 -16.82 38.61
N LYS A 714 49.13 -15.48 38.73
CA LYS A 714 48.16 -14.48 38.20
C LYS A 714 46.67 -14.78 38.05
#